data_AF-A0AAW4VAN8-F1
#
_entry.id   AF-A0AAW4VAN8-F1
#
_cell.length_a   1.000
_cell.length_b   1.000
_cell.length_c   1.000
_cell.angle_alpha   90.00
_cell.angle_beta   90.00
_cell.angle_gamma   90.00
#
_symmetry.space_group_name_H-M   'P 1'
#
loop_
_entity.id
_entity.type
_entity.pdbx_description
1 polymer ?
#
loop_
_entity_poly.entity_id
_entity_poly.type
_entity_poly.pdbx_seq_one_letter_code
_entity_poly.pdbx_strand_id
1 'polypeptide(L)'
;MSMKKYEGWNANHKHDNPPREKIVKLGRKITDVAGHIFGGVKVEDPEYWGLAEIVSDEMADIALAMKKRTPYTFKEMCDLCKVSKDQEEHFQKTLDEMSYLGLLEYDYGYHYDHHGRTAPQSERRYILPMFVPGSAELFNMEELPDRSNPRLEDHPDVAAFFERMTYIPLAGITQMVPPGGAGVGMHVIPVEKAISMENEAIDIEKLSYWLEKYEGKIGVGRCSCRASRKVIDDGCADDDFGWCIGVGDFADYCRETGKGHDITKEEALAILKRAEDNGFVHQITNIDGENKIFGICNCNVEICNALRTSQLFNTPNMSRSAYVAHVEKDKCVACGRCVEYCPAGAVRLGQKLCKKDGTEVQYPKQELPDAVKWGPEKYDFNYRDNNRINTHETGTAPCKSACPAHIAVQGYIKMASQGRYKDALALIKKQNPFPAVCGAVCNRRCEDACTRGKIDEALSIDAIKRFIAKQDLNADTRYIPPVVIPASIHMDHFDEKIAIIGGGPAGLTAAFYLAQTGYRPTVFEKNEHPGGMLRYGIPSYKLEKDVLDAEIDVAKEMGVEIKTGIEVGKDVTIQQLREQGYQAFYIAIGCSAGSLPDIKNINSQGVMTAIDYLHESNCGNIPFDGKVVVVGGGNVAIDASRVSSRNKASQVQQFCLEQEVDMPASNEEIAEAREDGVTIHCGWGPQEIIETNGKVSAIVFKKCVSVFNDEGKFAPVYDENTTVTVACERVIFAIGQRSVWGDLLKGEDVKFNGPAIELNKVTFQSSVEDIFAGGDVYTGPKFAIDAIAQGKIAAESLHRYVHHGHMETGRNRWEFKSLDTDDILVESYDRGPKQVEGINSKVTDKFKDNVLALTEEQIKKETSRCLGCGATIVDANKCIGCGICTTKCDFDAIKLHRDHPECSTMTVAEDKFKAIIPYQLKRVKNIILKKKVEH
;
A
#
# COMPACT_ATOMS: atom_id res chain seq x y z
N MET A 1 9.31 2.25 14.44
CA MET A 1 10.22 3.41 14.68
C MET A 1 10.36 3.61 16.19
N SER A 2 11.57 3.81 16.72
CA SER A 2 11.78 3.83 18.17
C SER A 2 11.24 5.13 18.80
N MET A 3 10.35 5.02 19.81
CA MET A 3 9.88 6.16 20.63
C MET A 3 11.03 7.00 21.21
N LYS A 4 12.24 6.43 21.29
CA LYS A 4 13.46 7.11 21.71
C LYS A 4 13.78 8.36 20.90
N LYS A 5 13.34 8.47 19.62
CA LYS A 5 13.59 9.67 18.81
C LYS A 5 12.98 10.92 19.45
N TYR A 6 11.82 10.78 20.07
CA TYR A 6 11.11 11.87 20.74
C TYR A 6 11.64 12.15 22.16
N GLU A 7 12.13 11.12 22.85
CA GLU A 7 12.80 11.29 24.16
C GLU A 7 14.12 12.07 24.01
N GLY A 8 14.86 11.78 22.93
CA GLY A 8 16.09 12.45 22.55
C GLY A 8 15.92 13.76 21.78
N TRP A 9 14.69 14.25 21.59
CA TRP A 9 14.44 15.47 20.81
C TRP A 9 15.20 16.67 21.38
N ASN A 10 15.98 17.35 20.54
CA ASN A 10 16.84 18.45 20.94
C ASN A 10 16.14 19.79 20.69
N ALA A 11 15.14 20.10 21.52
CA ALA A 11 14.38 21.34 21.43
C ALA A 11 15.23 22.56 21.84
N ASN A 12 14.97 23.69 21.21
CA ASN A 12 15.64 24.98 21.40
C ASN A 12 15.71 25.37 22.88
N HIS A 13 14.58 25.25 23.58
CA HIS A 13 14.42 25.67 24.97
C HIS A 13 14.69 24.57 26.02
N LYS A 14 15.10 23.36 25.60
CA LYS A 14 15.25 22.21 26.51
C LYS A 14 16.33 22.40 27.59
N HIS A 15 17.22 23.39 27.42
CA HIS A 15 18.38 23.64 28.27
C HIS A 15 18.44 25.08 28.81
N ASP A 16 17.32 25.81 28.78
CA ASP A 16 17.26 27.17 29.32
C ASP A 16 17.70 27.21 30.79
N ASN A 17 18.64 28.11 31.10
CA ASN A 17 19.13 28.30 32.46
C ASN A 17 19.39 29.80 32.74
N PRO A 18 18.59 30.46 33.59
CA PRO A 18 17.42 29.91 34.29
C PRO A 18 16.23 29.69 33.33
N PRO A 19 15.33 28.72 33.61
CA PRO A 19 14.10 28.55 32.84
C PRO A 19 13.13 29.72 33.06
N ARG A 20 12.30 30.01 32.06
CA ARG A 20 11.22 31.01 32.14
C ARG A 20 10.14 30.54 33.13
N GLU A 21 10.17 31.10 34.34
CA GLU A 21 9.33 30.64 35.46
C GLU A 21 7.82 30.66 35.15
N LYS A 22 7.36 31.65 34.39
CA LYS A 22 5.94 31.76 33.99
C LYS A 22 5.51 30.63 33.05
N ILE A 23 6.38 30.24 32.12
CA ILE A 23 6.12 29.14 31.18
C ILE A 23 6.07 27.80 31.92
N VAL A 24 6.98 27.57 32.88
CA VAL A 24 6.93 26.37 33.75
C VAL A 24 5.59 26.29 34.50
N LYS A 25 5.13 27.40 35.08
CA LYS A 25 3.85 27.47 35.78
C LYS A 25 2.67 27.22 34.83
N LEU A 26 2.72 27.77 33.62
CA LEU A 26 1.67 27.59 32.61
C LEU A 26 1.60 26.14 32.14
N GLY A 27 2.75 25.52 31.82
CA GLY A 27 2.83 24.11 31.45
C GLY A 27 2.21 23.21 32.52
N ARG A 28 2.52 23.46 33.80
CA ARG A 28 1.92 22.73 34.93
C ARG A 28 0.42 22.93 35.06
N LYS A 29 -0.09 24.11 34.71
CA LYS A 29 -1.52 24.44 34.79
C LYS A 29 -2.34 23.72 33.72
N ILE A 30 -1.80 23.59 32.51
CA ILE A 30 -2.51 23.01 31.37
C ILE A 30 -2.41 21.48 31.36
N THR A 31 -1.23 20.93 31.69
CA THR A 31 -0.90 19.50 31.52
C THR A 31 -1.92 18.53 32.14
N ASP A 32 -2.08 17.38 31.48
CA ASP A 32 -2.78 16.21 32.01
C ASP A 32 -1.80 15.08 32.41
N VAL A 33 -0.48 15.35 32.37
CA VAL A 33 0.53 14.40 32.87
C VAL A 33 0.46 14.37 34.39
N ALA A 34 -0.13 13.30 34.93
CA ALA A 34 -0.35 13.15 36.38
C ALA A 34 0.93 13.38 37.20
N GLY A 35 2.07 12.87 36.74
CA GLY A 35 3.37 13.07 37.40
C GLY A 35 3.79 14.53 37.50
N HIS A 36 3.53 15.34 36.47
CA HIS A 36 3.96 16.74 36.40
C HIS A 36 3.03 17.68 37.17
N ILE A 37 1.74 17.33 37.27
CA ILE A 37 0.78 18.07 38.10
C ILE A 37 1.26 18.10 39.57
N PHE A 38 1.69 16.95 40.11
CA PHE A 38 2.14 16.84 41.49
C PHE A 38 3.62 17.12 41.69
N GLY A 39 4.47 16.63 40.77
CA GLY A 39 5.93 16.74 40.84
C GLY A 39 6.52 18.03 40.28
N GLY A 40 5.73 18.83 39.56
CA GLY A 40 6.18 20.02 38.84
C GLY A 40 6.64 19.71 37.42
N VAL A 41 6.66 20.75 36.57
CA VAL A 41 7.22 20.73 35.22
C VAL A 41 8.66 21.25 35.28
N LYS A 42 9.57 20.63 34.52
CA LYS A 42 10.99 20.97 34.41
C LYS A 42 11.31 21.55 33.04
N VAL A 43 12.52 22.09 32.88
CA VAL A 43 12.98 22.66 31.60
C VAL A 43 13.12 21.61 30.50
N GLU A 44 13.41 20.36 30.87
CA GLU A 44 13.54 19.25 29.92
C GLU A 44 12.18 18.70 29.46
N ASP A 45 11.10 19.07 30.14
CA ASP A 45 9.76 18.53 29.88
C ASP A 45 9.12 19.23 28.66
N PRO A 46 8.36 18.50 27.82
CA PRO A 46 7.75 19.05 26.61
C PRO A 46 6.79 20.20 26.86
N GLU A 47 6.10 20.19 27.99
CA GLU A 47 5.25 21.31 28.40
C GLU A 47 5.99 22.63 28.50
N TYR A 48 7.27 22.62 28.88
CA TYR A 48 8.07 23.83 28.94
C TYR A 48 8.53 24.26 27.56
N TRP A 49 9.38 23.44 26.90
CA TRP A 49 10.04 23.88 25.68
C TRP A 49 9.05 24.07 24.52
N GLY A 50 7.95 23.32 24.47
CA GLY A 50 6.91 23.50 23.46
C GLY A 50 6.12 24.81 23.62
N LEU A 51 5.93 25.27 24.86
CA LEU A 51 5.31 26.58 25.12
C LEU A 51 6.34 27.72 24.96
N ALA A 52 7.57 27.53 25.44
CA ALA A 52 8.60 28.56 25.41
C ALA A 52 8.93 29.03 23.98
N GLU A 53 8.78 28.12 23.02
CA GLU A 53 9.00 28.35 21.59
C GLU A 53 8.17 29.51 21.01
N ILE A 54 6.89 29.60 21.39
CA ILE A 54 5.94 30.54 20.75
C ILE A 54 5.09 31.35 21.73
N VAL A 55 5.16 31.09 23.05
CA VAL A 55 4.36 31.79 24.06
C VAL A 55 5.22 32.80 24.81
N SER A 56 4.80 34.07 24.81
CA SER A 56 5.46 35.14 25.54
C SER A 56 5.12 35.12 27.04
N ASP A 57 5.93 35.82 27.85
CA ASP A 57 5.69 35.93 29.30
C ASP A 57 4.40 36.71 29.62
N GLU A 58 4.01 37.64 28.75
CA GLU A 58 2.75 38.39 28.86
C GLU A 58 1.56 37.47 28.60
N MET A 59 1.60 36.70 27.51
CA MET A 59 0.58 35.68 27.21
C MET A 59 0.45 34.67 28.35
N ALA A 60 1.58 34.27 28.94
CA ALA A 60 1.59 33.34 30.06
C ALA A 60 0.91 33.92 31.31
N ASP A 61 1.12 35.20 31.64
CA ASP A 61 0.43 35.85 32.77
C ASP A 61 -1.10 35.84 32.58
N ILE A 62 -1.57 36.17 31.37
CA ILE A 62 -2.99 36.16 31.02
C ILE A 62 -3.56 34.74 31.19
N ALA A 63 -2.93 33.75 30.58
CA ALA A 63 -3.38 32.36 30.67
C ALA A 63 -3.32 31.80 32.11
N LEU A 64 -2.35 32.21 32.92
CA LEU A 64 -2.25 31.80 34.33
C LEU A 64 -3.42 32.31 35.18
N ALA A 65 -3.96 33.49 34.85
CA ALA A 65 -5.11 34.08 35.53
C ALA A 65 -6.42 33.31 35.26
N MET A 66 -6.56 32.71 34.08
CA MET A 66 -7.75 31.95 33.65
C MET A 66 -7.89 30.63 34.41
N LYS A 67 -9.11 30.08 34.51
CA LYS A 67 -9.31 28.66 34.84
C LYS A 67 -9.32 27.82 33.56
N LYS A 68 -8.71 26.63 33.62
CA LYS A 68 -8.70 25.68 32.48
C LYS A 68 -10.14 25.32 32.10
N ARG A 69 -10.45 25.32 30.81
CA ARG A 69 -11.77 25.02 30.22
C ARG A 69 -12.94 25.82 30.81
N THR A 70 -12.67 27.04 31.28
CA THR A 70 -13.71 27.98 31.74
C THR A 70 -13.82 29.14 30.74
N PRO A 71 -15.02 29.46 30.23
CA PRO A 71 -15.21 30.57 29.30
C PRO A 71 -15.25 31.92 30.02
N TYR A 72 -14.64 32.94 29.42
CA TYR A 72 -14.64 34.32 29.91
C TYR A 72 -14.93 35.30 28.77
N THR A 73 -15.92 36.17 28.94
CA THR A 73 -16.14 37.32 28.07
C THR A 73 -14.95 38.28 28.10
N PHE A 74 -14.82 39.16 27.10
CA PHE A 74 -13.75 40.17 27.09
C PHE A 74 -13.74 41.01 28.38
N LYS A 75 -14.93 41.43 28.84
CA LYS A 75 -15.06 42.20 30.07
C LYS A 75 -14.56 41.42 31.29
N GLU A 76 -14.94 40.15 31.42
CA GLU A 76 -14.46 39.30 32.51
C GLU A 76 -12.94 39.07 32.42
N MET A 77 -12.38 38.98 31.23
CA MET A 77 -10.93 38.90 31.03
C MET A 77 -10.21 40.18 31.48
N CYS A 78 -10.75 41.36 31.14
CA CYS A 78 -10.22 42.64 31.63
C CYS A 78 -10.27 42.72 33.16
N ASP A 79 -11.39 42.33 33.78
CA ASP A 79 -11.55 42.32 35.23
C ASP A 79 -10.57 41.32 35.89
N LEU A 80 -10.41 40.14 35.30
CA LEU A 80 -9.53 39.07 35.80
C LEU A 80 -8.05 39.47 35.73
N CYS A 81 -7.64 40.14 34.64
CA CYS A 81 -6.27 40.58 34.40
C CYS A 81 -5.99 42.01 34.90
N LYS A 82 -6.99 42.69 35.49
CA LYS A 82 -6.90 44.07 36.01
C LYS A 82 -6.47 45.10 34.95
N VAL A 83 -7.03 44.98 33.75
CA VAL A 83 -6.75 45.83 32.59
C VAL A 83 -7.50 47.17 32.74
N SER A 84 -6.79 48.29 32.58
CA SER A 84 -7.42 49.62 32.55
C SER A 84 -7.95 49.95 31.15
N LYS A 85 -8.89 50.92 31.05
CA LYS A 85 -9.53 51.28 29.77
C LYS A 85 -8.57 51.66 28.66
N ASP A 86 -7.46 52.31 28.99
CA ASP A 86 -6.41 52.71 28.05
C ASP A 86 -5.54 51.53 27.56
N GLN A 87 -5.62 50.37 28.21
CA GLN A 87 -4.89 49.14 27.87
C GLN A 87 -5.75 48.14 27.08
N GLU A 88 -7.08 48.34 27.00
CA GLU A 88 -8.02 47.40 26.38
C GLU A 88 -7.67 47.07 24.92
N GLU A 89 -7.20 48.04 24.12
CA GLU A 89 -6.84 47.80 22.72
C GLU A 89 -5.62 46.86 22.59
N HIS A 90 -4.57 47.09 23.38
CA HIS A 90 -3.39 46.23 23.41
C HIS A 90 -3.76 44.84 23.92
N PHE A 91 -4.54 44.78 25.00
CA PHE A 91 -5.00 43.51 25.58
C PHE A 91 -5.84 42.69 24.59
N GLN A 92 -6.75 43.33 23.85
CA GLN A 92 -7.51 42.68 22.78
C GLN A 92 -6.60 42.11 21.69
N LYS A 93 -5.58 42.87 21.25
CA LYS A 93 -4.60 42.38 20.28
C LYS A 93 -3.83 41.16 20.81
N THR A 94 -3.42 41.18 22.08
CA THR A 94 -2.76 40.03 22.71
C THR A 94 -3.69 38.82 22.78
N LEU A 95 -4.98 38.98 23.12
CA LEU A 95 -5.94 37.88 23.12
C LEU A 95 -6.18 37.31 21.71
N ASP A 96 -6.24 38.17 20.70
CA ASP A 96 -6.36 37.75 19.30
C ASP A 96 -5.11 37.00 18.83
N GLU A 97 -3.91 37.45 19.22
CA GLU A 97 -2.65 36.76 18.95
C GLU A 97 -2.58 35.40 19.65
N MET A 98 -2.93 35.33 20.94
CA MET A 98 -3.02 34.06 21.67
C MET A 98 -4.01 33.08 21.00
N SER A 99 -5.10 33.60 20.44
CA SER A 99 -6.11 32.81 19.72
C SER A 99 -5.62 32.38 18.34
N TYR A 100 -4.90 33.25 17.63
CA TYR A 100 -4.24 32.94 16.36
C TYR A 100 -3.20 31.84 16.52
N LEU A 101 -2.35 31.92 17.53
CA LEU A 101 -1.40 30.86 17.87
C LEU A 101 -2.15 29.56 18.19
N GLY A 102 -3.23 29.64 18.97
CA GLY A 102 -3.97 28.47 19.46
C GLY A 102 -3.78 28.22 20.96
N LEU A 103 -3.16 29.17 21.68
CA LEU A 103 -3.04 29.10 23.14
C LEU A 103 -4.41 29.31 23.79
N LEU A 104 -5.24 30.17 23.19
CA LEU A 104 -6.65 30.33 23.55
C LEU A 104 -7.54 29.83 22.42
N GLU A 105 -8.66 29.25 22.82
CA GLU A 105 -9.83 29.04 21.97
C GLU A 105 -10.86 30.12 22.30
N TYR A 106 -11.84 30.32 21.43
CA TYR A 106 -13.04 31.06 21.79
C TYR A 106 -14.29 30.45 21.19
N ASP A 107 -15.41 30.69 21.87
CA ASP A 107 -16.73 30.30 21.42
C ASP A 107 -17.74 31.47 21.55
N TYR A 108 -18.99 31.18 21.22
CA TYR A 108 -20.06 32.17 21.22
C TYR A 108 -21.33 31.65 21.92
N GLY A 109 -21.14 30.95 23.04
CA GLY A 109 -22.24 30.65 23.96
C GLY A 109 -22.94 29.30 23.80
N TYR A 110 -22.38 28.34 23.04
CA TYR A 110 -22.97 27.02 22.73
C TYR A 110 -24.51 26.99 22.68
N HIS A 111 -25.06 27.47 21.58
CA HIS A 111 -26.51 27.58 21.37
C HIS A 111 -27.04 26.44 20.48
N TYR A 112 -26.86 25.19 20.92
CA TYR A 112 -27.28 24.01 20.15
C TYR A 112 -27.99 22.98 21.03
N ASP A 113 -29.01 22.32 20.47
CA ASP A 113 -29.64 21.12 21.01
C ASP A 113 -29.62 19.97 19.99
N HIS A 114 -30.49 18.97 20.14
CA HIS A 114 -30.55 17.86 19.19
C HIS A 114 -31.11 18.24 17.80
N HIS A 115 -31.84 19.35 17.69
CA HIS A 115 -32.48 19.84 16.48
C HIS A 115 -31.71 20.98 15.81
N GLY A 116 -30.51 21.28 16.30
CA GLY A 116 -29.62 22.28 15.74
C GLY A 116 -29.53 23.54 16.58
N ARG A 117 -29.38 24.69 15.92
CA ARG A 117 -29.10 25.96 16.60
C ARG A 117 -30.35 26.51 17.29
N THR A 118 -30.24 26.83 18.58
CA THR A 118 -31.36 27.27 19.44
C THR A 118 -31.42 28.79 19.63
N ALA A 119 -30.30 29.49 19.46
CA ALA A 119 -30.23 30.95 19.59
C ALA A 119 -29.13 31.57 18.71
N PRO A 120 -29.22 32.88 18.41
CA PRO A 120 -28.15 33.63 17.74
C PRO A 120 -26.84 33.61 18.52
N GLN A 121 -25.76 34.03 17.84
CA GLN A 121 -24.41 34.11 18.41
C GLN A 121 -24.39 35.07 19.60
N SER A 122 -23.85 34.65 20.76
CA SER A 122 -23.62 35.57 21.88
C SER A 122 -22.29 36.32 21.71
N GLU A 123 -21.91 37.14 22.70
CA GLU A 123 -20.58 37.73 22.71
C GLU A 123 -19.48 36.65 22.79
N ARG A 124 -18.29 36.99 22.27
CA ARG A 124 -17.11 36.11 22.24
C ARG A 124 -16.65 35.78 23.65
N ARG A 125 -16.34 34.51 23.91
CA ARG A 125 -15.79 34.05 25.19
C ARG A 125 -14.49 33.29 24.97
N TYR A 126 -13.42 33.71 25.65
CA TYR A 126 -12.10 33.11 25.61
C TYR A 126 -11.99 31.94 26.58
N ILE A 127 -11.34 30.87 26.14
CA ILE A 127 -11.17 29.62 26.88
C ILE A 127 -9.70 29.23 26.81
N LEU A 128 -9.11 28.90 27.96
CA LEU A 128 -7.81 28.23 28.02
C LEU A 128 -8.05 26.71 27.92
N PRO A 129 -7.76 26.06 26.79
CA PRO A 129 -8.04 24.63 26.62
C PRO A 129 -7.00 23.76 27.36
N MET A 130 -7.17 22.45 27.25
CA MET A 130 -6.10 21.50 27.58
C MET A 130 -5.11 21.40 26.42
N PHE A 131 -4.02 20.64 26.57
CA PHE A 131 -3.08 20.49 25.44
C PHE A 131 -3.66 19.67 24.30
N VAL A 132 -4.33 18.55 24.61
CA VAL A 132 -4.83 17.60 23.60
C VAL A 132 -6.20 17.04 24.00
N PRO A 133 -7.21 17.20 23.13
CA PRO A 133 -7.24 18.17 22.03
C PRO A 133 -7.26 19.60 22.59
N GLY A 134 -6.64 20.54 21.88
CA GLY A 134 -6.51 21.93 22.32
C GLY A 134 -5.17 22.54 21.91
N SER A 135 -4.51 23.31 22.79
CA SER A 135 -3.41 24.19 22.34
C SER A 135 -2.29 23.49 21.59
N ALA A 136 -1.85 22.31 22.04
CA ALA A 136 -0.76 21.59 21.35
C ALA A 136 -1.19 21.17 19.94
N GLU A 137 -2.46 20.82 19.74
CA GLU A 137 -3.02 20.53 18.43
C GLU A 137 -3.15 21.80 17.57
N LEU A 138 -3.75 22.86 18.13
CA LEU A 138 -4.06 24.10 17.43
C LEU A 138 -2.82 24.88 16.97
N PHE A 139 -1.69 24.73 17.69
CA PHE A 139 -0.42 25.28 17.27
C PHE A 139 0.01 24.76 15.88
N ASN A 140 -0.43 23.57 15.47
CA ASN A 140 -0.01 22.91 14.23
C ASN A 140 -0.97 23.15 13.05
N MET A 141 -2.07 23.90 13.26
CA MET A 141 -3.19 23.99 12.30
C MET A 141 -3.19 25.27 11.45
N GLU A 142 -2.13 26.05 11.46
CA GLU A 142 -2.06 27.26 10.64
C GLU A 142 -2.24 26.93 9.14
N GLU A 143 -3.14 27.66 8.50
CA GLU A 143 -3.53 27.49 7.11
C GLU A 143 -3.63 28.87 6.46
N LEU A 144 -2.53 29.28 5.83
CA LEU A 144 -2.48 30.50 5.03
C LEU A 144 -3.11 30.27 3.64
N PRO A 145 -3.51 31.33 2.91
CA PRO A 145 -4.12 31.20 1.58
C PRO A 145 -3.24 30.46 0.55
N ASP A 146 -1.92 30.52 0.69
CA ASP A 146 -0.95 29.79 -0.12
C ASP A 146 -0.71 28.35 0.36
N ARG A 147 -1.45 27.91 1.38
CA ARG A 147 -1.35 26.60 2.02
C ARG A 147 -0.01 26.38 2.75
N SER A 148 0.79 27.41 3.02
CA SER A 148 1.97 27.24 3.87
C SER A 148 1.59 27.08 5.35
N ASN A 149 2.55 26.60 6.15
CA ASN A 149 2.47 26.59 7.61
C ASN A 149 3.81 27.09 8.17
N PRO A 150 4.09 28.40 8.01
CA PRO A 150 5.39 28.97 8.37
C PRO A 150 5.70 28.74 9.85
N ARG A 151 4.68 28.68 10.72
CA ARG A 151 4.91 28.36 12.12
C ARG A 151 5.58 27.01 12.34
N LEU A 152 5.20 25.96 11.61
CA LEU A 152 5.86 24.66 11.73
C LEU A 152 7.23 24.62 11.06
N GLU A 153 7.46 25.46 10.06
CA GLU A 153 8.76 25.63 9.41
C GLU A 153 9.76 26.34 10.34
N ASP A 154 9.30 27.41 11.00
CA ASP A 154 10.11 28.24 11.91
C ASP A 154 10.26 27.63 13.31
N HIS A 155 9.24 26.90 13.77
CA HIS A 155 9.14 26.35 15.13
C HIS A 155 8.80 24.84 15.14
N PRO A 156 9.65 23.97 14.56
CA PRO A 156 9.38 22.53 14.46
C PRO A 156 9.26 21.82 15.82
N ASP A 157 9.77 22.42 16.90
CA ASP A 157 9.59 21.93 18.26
C ASP A 157 8.11 21.83 18.65
N VAL A 158 7.26 22.71 18.14
CA VAL A 158 5.80 22.66 18.37
C VAL A 158 5.19 21.34 17.86
N ALA A 159 5.69 20.79 16.76
CA ALA A 159 5.24 19.51 16.23
C ALA A 159 5.66 18.33 17.12
N ALA A 160 6.91 18.34 17.59
CA ALA A 160 7.38 17.34 18.55
C ALA A 160 6.63 17.45 19.89
N PHE A 161 6.33 18.67 20.35
CA PHE A 161 5.51 18.92 21.54
C PHE A 161 4.13 18.28 21.42
N PHE A 162 3.45 18.46 20.28
CA PHE A 162 2.15 17.84 20.03
C PHE A 162 2.23 16.30 20.04
N GLU A 163 3.27 15.71 19.45
CA GLU A 163 3.51 14.27 19.54
C GLU A 163 3.66 13.81 21.01
N ARG A 164 4.46 14.54 21.81
CA ARG A 164 4.68 14.19 23.23
C ARG A 164 3.40 14.29 24.03
N MET A 165 2.62 15.36 23.83
CA MET A 165 1.36 15.59 24.57
C MET A 165 0.25 14.62 24.18
N THR A 166 0.34 14.01 23.01
CA THR A 166 -0.56 12.91 22.61
C THR A 166 -0.10 11.54 23.14
N TYR A 167 1.08 11.43 23.79
CA TYR A 167 1.64 10.17 24.31
C TYR A 167 1.77 10.16 25.84
N ILE A 168 2.52 11.11 26.42
CA ILE A 168 2.91 11.10 27.84
C ILE A 168 1.71 11.07 28.78
N PRO A 169 0.66 11.90 28.59
CA PRO A 169 -0.50 11.88 29.48
C PRO A 169 -1.24 10.54 29.49
N LEU A 170 -1.15 9.78 28.40
CA LEU A 170 -1.89 8.53 28.19
C LEU A 170 -1.09 7.29 28.60
N ALA A 171 0.24 7.37 28.56
CA ALA A 171 1.12 6.26 28.90
C ALA A 171 0.88 5.79 30.35
N GLY A 172 0.41 4.55 30.49
CA GLY A 172 0.11 3.95 31.78
C GLY A 172 -1.26 4.33 32.37
N ILE A 173 -2.13 5.01 31.63
CA ILE A 173 -3.52 5.25 32.04
C ILE A 173 -4.57 4.63 31.12
N THR A 174 -4.26 4.34 29.85
CA THR A 174 -5.27 3.89 28.87
C THR A 174 -5.99 2.60 29.27
N GLN A 175 -5.32 1.70 30.00
CA GLN A 175 -5.91 0.46 30.52
C GLN A 175 -6.99 0.69 31.60
N MET A 176 -7.06 1.91 32.16
CA MET A 176 -8.01 2.32 33.17
C MET A 176 -9.23 3.02 32.57
N VAL A 177 -9.24 3.22 31.25
CA VAL A 177 -10.33 3.92 30.56
C VAL A 177 -11.45 2.92 30.25
N PRO A 178 -12.68 3.17 30.73
CA PRO A 178 -13.84 2.32 30.43
C PRO A 178 -14.25 2.41 28.96
N PRO A 179 -15.12 1.51 28.48
CA PRO A 179 -15.84 1.70 27.23
C PRO A 179 -16.45 3.11 27.14
N GLY A 180 -16.40 3.71 25.95
CA GLY A 180 -16.81 5.10 25.73
C GLY A 180 -15.73 6.15 25.99
N GLY A 181 -14.52 5.73 26.37
CA GLY A 181 -13.34 6.60 26.43
C GLY A 181 -13.30 7.59 27.61
N ALA A 182 -14.39 7.71 28.38
CA ALA A 182 -14.50 8.54 29.59
C ALA A 182 -14.04 10.00 29.44
N GLY A 183 -14.37 10.65 28.32
CA GLY A 183 -14.01 12.05 28.13
C GLY A 183 -12.53 12.28 27.81
N VAL A 184 -11.87 11.26 27.23
CA VAL A 184 -10.47 11.32 26.82
C VAL A 184 -10.35 11.12 25.31
N GLY A 185 -9.67 12.04 24.64
CA GLY A 185 -9.29 11.91 23.24
C GLY A 185 -10.47 11.91 22.26
N MET A 186 -10.43 10.98 21.31
CA MET A 186 -11.33 10.91 20.17
C MET A 186 -12.09 9.57 20.16
N HIS A 187 -13.31 9.59 19.64
CA HIS A 187 -14.20 8.44 19.52
C HIS A 187 -14.39 8.06 18.05
N VAL A 188 -14.16 6.80 17.68
CA VAL A 188 -14.38 6.31 16.31
C VAL A 188 -15.87 6.28 16.01
N ILE A 189 -16.24 6.83 14.86
CA ILE A 189 -17.57 6.72 14.30
C ILE A 189 -17.52 5.78 13.09
N PRO A 190 -18.41 4.77 13.02
CA PRO A 190 -18.45 3.89 11.87
C PRO A 190 -18.79 4.67 10.60
N VAL A 191 -18.32 4.18 9.46
CA VAL A 191 -18.87 4.60 8.16
C VAL A 191 -20.37 4.38 8.18
N GLU A 192 -21.14 5.44 7.99
CA GLU A 192 -22.59 5.40 8.22
C GLU A 192 -23.31 4.37 7.33
N LYS A 193 -22.86 4.22 6.09
CA LYS A 193 -23.37 3.18 5.18
C LYS A 193 -23.20 1.76 5.77
N ALA A 194 -22.15 1.51 6.53
CA ALA A 194 -21.88 0.21 7.15
C ALA A 194 -22.86 -0.14 8.28
N ILE A 195 -23.56 0.85 8.85
CA ILE A 195 -24.56 0.67 9.92
C ILE A 195 -25.99 1.00 9.48
N SER A 196 -26.18 1.32 8.19
CA SER A 196 -27.49 1.73 7.64
C SER A 196 -28.60 0.68 7.78
N MET A 197 -28.23 -0.59 7.93
CA MET A 197 -29.17 -1.71 8.12
C MET A 197 -29.30 -2.13 9.60
N GLU A 198 -28.59 -1.47 10.52
CA GLU A 198 -28.66 -1.76 11.96
C GLU A 198 -29.78 -0.96 12.62
N ASN A 199 -30.84 -1.66 13.03
CA ASN A 199 -32.04 -1.02 13.58
C ASN A 199 -31.80 -0.33 14.95
N GLU A 200 -30.71 -0.67 15.62
CA GLU A 200 -30.34 -0.12 16.94
C GLU A 200 -29.36 1.07 16.84
N ALA A 201 -29.03 1.52 15.62
CA ALA A 201 -28.13 2.65 15.42
C ALA A 201 -28.76 3.96 15.91
N ILE A 202 -28.10 4.62 16.87
CA ILE A 202 -28.54 5.89 17.46
C ILE A 202 -27.89 7.09 16.75
N ASP A 203 -28.45 8.28 16.94
CA ASP A 203 -28.07 9.45 16.13
C ASP A 203 -26.62 9.92 16.34
N ILE A 204 -26.11 9.84 17.57
CA ILE A 204 -24.71 10.22 17.87
C ILE A 204 -23.67 9.34 17.16
N GLU A 205 -24.08 8.17 16.67
CA GLU A 205 -23.25 7.22 15.91
C GLU A 205 -23.26 7.51 14.38
N LYS A 206 -24.00 8.53 13.93
CA LYS A 206 -24.17 8.91 12.52
C LYS A 206 -23.50 10.25 12.25
N LEU A 207 -22.69 10.34 11.19
CA LEU A 207 -22.04 11.61 10.83
C LEU A 207 -23.05 12.58 10.21
N SER A 208 -24.04 12.07 9.49
CA SER A 208 -25.13 12.88 8.93
C SER A 208 -25.88 13.67 10.01
N TYR A 209 -26.14 13.07 11.16
CA TYR A 209 -26.75 13.72 12.33
C TYR A 209 -25.92 14.93 12.79
N TRP A 210 -24.62 14.74 12.98
CA TRP A 210 -23.74 15.82 13.42
C TRP A 210 -23.65 16.95 12.40
N LEU A 211 -23.55 16.63 11.12
CA LEU A 211 -23.52 17.63 10.05
C LEU A 211 -24.85 18.39 9.94
N GLU A 212 -26.00 17.73 10.12
CA GLU A 212 -27.31 18.37 10.12
C GLU A 212 -27.51 19.28 11.34
N LYS A 213 -27.12 18.81 12.53
CA LYS A 213 -27.17 19.60 13.75
C LYS A 213 -26.40 20.92 13.65
N TYR A 214 -25.27 20.91 12.94
CA TYR A 214 -24.41 22.08 12.78
C TYR A 214 -24.53 22.74 11.40
N GLU A 215 -25.61 22.49 10.66
CA GLU A 215 -25.79 23.04 9.33
C GLU A 215 -25.67 24.58 9.31
N GLY A 216 -24.93 25.10 8.33
CA GLY A 216 -24.56 26.52 8.23
C GLY A 216 -23.40 26.95 9.15
N LYS A 217 -22.84 26.03 9.95
CA LYS A 217 -21.66 26.22 10.82
C LYS A 217 -20.73 25.02 10.71
N ILE A 218 -20.32 24.71 9.48
CA ILE A 218 -19.37 23.65 9.16
C ILE A 218 -18.17 24.30 8.48
N GLY A 219 -16.97 23.97 8.94
CA GLY A 219 -15.72 24.37 8.32
C GLY A 219 -14.78 23.20 8.17
N VAL A 220 -13.72 23.39 7.39
CA VAL A 220 -12.65 22.41 7.24
C VAL A 220 -11.30 23.11 7.28
N GLY A 221 -10.31 22.42 7.83
CA GLY A 221 -8.93 22.88 7.85
C GLY A 221 -7.91 21.76 7.82
N ARG A 222 -6.64 22.16 8.00
CA ARG A 222 -5.47 21.28 8.05
C ARG A 222 -5.56 20.21 9.16
N CYS A 223 -5.11 19.00 8.84
CA CYS A 223 -4.89 17.95 9.81
C CYS A 223 -3.58 18.18 10.57
N SER A 224 -3.71 18.60 11.83
CA SER A 224 -2.62 18.76 12.80
C SER A 224 -1.64 17.58 12.83
N CYS A 225 -2.14 16.34 12.78
CA CYS A 225 -1.31 15.13 12.83
C CYS A 225 -0.45 14.94 11.57
N ARG A 226 -0.99 15.23 10.39
CA ARG A 226 -0.25 15.12 9.12
C ARG A 226 0.79 16.24 9.01
N ALA A 227 0.39 17.46 9.31
CA ALA A 227 1.24 18.64 9.31
C ALA A 227 2.45 18.49 10.24
N SER A 228 2.18 18.22 11.52
CA SER A 228 3.22 18.06 12.55
C SER A 228 4.20 16.94 12.22
N ARG A 229 3.69 15.77 11.82
CA ARG A 229 4.55 14.63 11.53
C ARG A 229 5.37 14.82 10.26
N LYS A 230 4.89 15.58 9.28
CA LYS A 230 5.65 15.93 8.08
C LYS A 230 6.95 16.68 8.45
N VAL A 231 6.88 17.68 9.34
CA VAL A 231 8.04 18.54 9.65
C VAL A 231 9.07 17.90 10.59
N ILE A 232 8.74 16.78 11.24
CA ILE A 232 9.66 16.05 12.15
C ILE A 232 10.15 14.72 11.55
N ASP A 233 10.13 14.60 10.22
CA ASP A 233 10.45 13.36 9.49
C ASP A 233 9.69 12.15 10.06
N ASP A 234 8.37 12.28 10.22
CA ASP A 234 7.43 11.20 10.57
C ASP A 234 6.23 11.04 9.61
N GLY A 235 6.27 11.74 8.47
CA GLY A 235 5.22 11.83 7.46
C GLY A 235 4.85 10.50 6.78
N CYS A 236 3.71 10.47 6.09
CA CYS A 236 3.24 9.31 5.31
C CYS A 236 2.88 9.63 3.85
N ALA A 237 3.36 10.77 3.32
CA ALA A 237 3.05 11.28 1.97
C ALA A 237 1.58 11.68 1.72
N ASP A 238 0.72 11.62 2.74
CA ASP A 238 -0.62 12.16 2.67
C ASP A 238 -0.60 13.70 2.61
N ASP A 239 -1.47 14.27 1.79
CA ASP A 239 -1.83 15.69 1.86
C ASP A 239 -2.53 16.00 3.20
N ASP A 240 -2.17 17.11 3.82
CA ASP A 240 -2.63 17.50 5.14
C ASP A 240 -3.81 18.49 5.14
N PHE A 241 -4.24 19.02 4.00
CA PHE A 241 -5.39 19.94 3.93
C PHE A 241 -6.74 19.24 3.88
N GLY A 242 -7.75 19.89 4.45
CA GLY A 242 -9.13 19.52 4.19
C GLY A 242 -9.60 18.25 4.89
N TRP A 243 -8.88 17.79 5.91
CA TRP A 243 -9.18 16.52 6.59
C TRP A 243 -9.76 16.68 7.99
N CYS A 244 -9.64 17.87 8.59
CA CYS A 244 -10.20 18.18 9.90
C CYS A 244 -11.45 19.05 9.71
N ILE A 245 -12.63 18.47 9.89
CA ILE A 245 -13.90 19.19 9.78
C ILE A 245 -14.22 19.77 11.15
N GLY A 246 -14.29 21.09 11.26
CA GLY A 246 -14.78 21.79 12.44
C GLY A 246 -16.29 22.03 12.35
N VAL A 247 -16.99 22.01 13.48
CA VAL A 247 -18.44 22.25 13.54
C VAL A 247 -18.84 23.19 14.68
N GLY A 248 -19.94 23.92 14.49
CA GLY A 248 -20.45 24.88 15.46
C GLY A 248 -19.48 26.05 15.70
N ASP A 249 -19.40 26.53 16.94
CA ASP A 249 -18.54 27.67 17.30
C ASP A 249 -17.05 27.41 17.01
N PHE A 250 -16.61 26.14 16.97
CA PHE A 250 -15.22 25.81 16.62
C PHE A 250 -14.93 26.03 15.13
N ALA A 251 -15.91 25.82 14.25
CA ALA A 251 -15.77 26.20 12.84
C ALA A 251 -15.55 27.71 12.70
N ASP A 252 -16.29 28.53 13.46
CA ASP A 252 -16.11 29.98 13.49
C ASP A 252 -14.71 30.36 13.98
N TYR A 253 -14.25 29.76 15.07
CA TYR A 253 -12.89 29.95 15.60
C TYR A 253 -11.82 29.60 14.56
N CYS A 254 -11.93 28.45 13.91
CA CYS A 254 -10.96 28.02 12.89
C CYS A 254 -10.90 29.01 11.72
N ARG A 255 -12.06 29.45 11.22
CA ARG A 255 -12.16 30.44 10.15
C ARG A 255 -11.55 31.78 10.54
N GLU A 256 -11.90 32.29 11.72
CA GLU A 256 -11.49 33.61 12.19
C GLU A 256 -10.00 33.67 12.61
N THR A 257 -9.36 32.52 12.82
CA THR A 257 -7.95 32.43 13.21
C THR A 257 -7.03 31.83 12.15
N GLY A 258 -7.49 31.67 10.90
CA GLY A 258 -6.67 31.16 9.80
C GLY A 258 -6.26 29.68 9.98
N LYS A 259 -7.16 28.86 10.53
CA LYS A 259 -6.97 27.41 10.72
C LYS A 259 -7.92 26.56 9.87
N GLY A 260 -8.77 27.21 9.07
CA GLY A 260 -9.75 26.57 8.23
C GLY A 260 -10.66 27.57 7.54
N HIS A 261 -11.62 27.08 6.79
CA HIS A 261 -12.59 27.86 6.03
C HIS A 261 -13.96 27.19 6.04
N ASP A 262 -15.03 27.95 5.79
CA ASP A 262 -16.39 27.41 5.76
C ASP A 262 -16.59 26.50 4.55
N ILE A 263 -17.39 25.45 4.74
CA ILE A 263 -17.84 24.54 3.69
C ILE A 263 -19.32 24.20 3.86
N THR A 264 -19.94 23.74 2.79
CA THR A 264 -21.29 23.19 2.80
C THR A 264 -21.33 21.78 3.39
N LYS A 265 -22.54 21.33 3.76
CA LYS A 265 -22.78 19.95 4.20
C LYS A 265 -22.42 18.94 3.12
N GLU A 266 -22.74 19.26 1.86
CA GLU A 266 -22.45 18.42 0.69
C GLU A 266 -20.94 18.25 0.48
N GLU A 267 -20.17 19.34 0.63
CA GLU A 267 -18.72 19.29 0.58
C GLU A 267 -18.14 18.45 1.73
N ALA A 268 -18.67 18.60 2.94
CA ALA A 268 -18.27 17.77 4.08
C ALA A 268 -18.52 16.27 3.81
N LEU A 269 -19.69 15.92 3.26
CA LEU A 269 -19.99 14.53 2.86
C LEU A 269 -19.06 14.01 1.76
N ALA A 270 -18.67 14.87 0.80
CA ALA A 270 -17.71 14.50 -0.23
C ALA A 270 -16.30 14.22 0.35
N ILE A 271 -15.87 14.99 1.35
CA ILE A 271 -14.63 14.77 2.11
C ILE A 271 -14.69 13.43 2.84
N LEU A 272 -15.78 13.16 3.58
CA LEU A 272 -15.97 11.90 4.30
C LEU A 272 -15.94 10.71 3.34
N LYS A 273 -16.65 10.79 2.21
CA LYS A 273 -16.60 9.75 1.17
C LYS A 273 -15.18 9.55 0.63
N ARG A 274 -14.42 10.62 0.40
CA ARG A 274 -13.04 10.49 -0.09
C ARG A 274 -12.12 9.88 0.96
N ALA A 275 -12.30 10.21 2.24
CA ALA A 275 -11.65 9.54 3.36
C ALA A 275 -11.95 8.04 3.36
N GLU A 276 -13.21 7.64 3.18
CA GLU A 276 -13.62 6.23 3.10
C GLU A 276 -13.01 5.51 1.91
N ASP A 277 -12.97 6.15 0.74
CA ASP A 277 -12.35 5.63 -0.48
C ASP A 277 -10.84 5.34 -0.25
N ASN A 278 -10.16 6.21 0.51
CA ASN A 278 -8.77 6.05 0.96
C ASN A 278 -8.59 5.09 2.17
N GLY A 279 -9.67 4.71 2.86
CA GLY A 279 -9.61 3.83 4.04
C GLY A 279 -9.32 4.54 5.36
N PHE A 280 -9.56 5.85 5.44
CA PHE A 280 -9.38 6.63 6.67
C PHE A 280 -10.53 6.40 7.64
N VAL A 281 -10.22 6.54 8.93
CA VAL A 281 -11.17 6.33 10.03
C VAL A 281 -11.76 7.66 10.44
N HIS A 282 -13.09 7.72 10.49
CA HIS A 282 -13.80 8.86 11.05
C HIS A 282 -13.74 8.83 12.58
N GLN A 283 -13.39 9.95 13.17
CA GLN A 283 -13.41 10.13 14.62
C GLN A 283 -14.05 11.46 14.99
N ILE A 284 -14.79 11.48 16.10
CA ILE A 284 -15.33 12.71 16.70
C ILE A 284 -14.68 12.97 18.05
N THR A 285 -14.76 14.20 18.50
CA THR A 285 -14.23 14.62 19.81
C THR A 285 -15.06 14.00 20.94
N ASN A 286 -14.41 13.42 21.95
CA ASN A 286 -15.10 12.70 23.03
C ASN A 286 -15.23 13.49 24.35
N ILE A 287 -14.77 14.74 24.38
CA ILE A 287 -14.49 15.45 25.65
C ILE A 287 -15.64 16.33 26.18
N ASP A 288 -16.67 16.56 25.38
CA ASP A 288 -17.76 17.51 25.70
C ASP A 288 -19.11 16.80 25.94
N GLY A 289 -19.09 15.47 26.05
CA GLY A 289 -20.28 14.65 26.29
C GLY A 289 -21.13 14.39 25.05
N GLU A 290 -22.23 13.67 25.24
CA GLU A 290 -23.02 13.06 24.15
C GLU A 290 -23.74 14.06 23.23
N ASN A 291 -23.91 15.30 23.69
CA ASN A 291 -24.65 16.32 22.93
C ASN A 291 -23.74 17.37 22.29
N LYS A 292 -22.40 17.25 22.36
CA LYS A 292 -21.50 18.24 21.79
C LYS A 292 -20.24 17.58 21.22
N ILE A 293 -19.98 17.87 19.95
CA ILE A 293 -18.66 17.71 19.33
C ILE A 293 -18.22 19.06 18.79
N PHE A 294 -16.92 19.25 18.61
CA PHE A 294 -16.37 20.40 17.89
C PHE A 294 -15.62 20.01 16.61
N GLY A 295 -15.25 18.75 16.45
CA GLY A 295 -14.49 18.28 15.29
C GLY A 295 -14.80 16.86 14.86
N ILE A 296 -14.69 16.63 13.55
CA ILE A 296 -14.73 15.33 12.87
C ILE A 296 -13.39 15.16 12.13
N CYS A 297 -12.59 14.18 12.54
CA CYS A 297 -11.28 13.89 11.96
C CYS A 297 -11.32 12.68 11.02
N ASN A 298 -10.58 12.77 9.91
CA ASN A 298 -10.43 11.72 8.91
C ASN A 298 -9.02 11.10 8.96
N CYS A 299 -8.86 10.04 9.75
CA CYS A 299 -7.58 9.61 10.27
C CYS A 299 -6.97 8.41 9.51
N ASN A 300 -5.78 8.61 8.95
CA ASN A 300 -4.91 7.52 8.50
C ASN A 300 -4.15 6.91 9.69
N VAL A 301 -4.19 5.59 9.85
CA VAL A 301 -3.50 4.90 10.96
C VAL A 301 -1.98 5.06 10.92
N GLU A 302 -1.43 5.33 9.74
CA GLU A 302 -0.01 5.62 9.62
C GLU A 302 0.28 6.89 10.44
N ILE A 303 -0.46 7.97 10.26
CA ILE A 303 -0.06 9.27 10.81
C ILE A 303 -0.77 9.69 12.10
N CYS A 304 -1.96 9.16 12.36
CA CYS A 304 -2.85 9.74 13.36
C CYS A 304 -2.38 9.50 14.81
N ASN A 305 -2.24 10.59 15.57
CA ASN A 305 -1.93 10.55 17.00
C ASN A 305 -3.10 10.05 17.86
N ALA A 306 -4.35 10.26 17.42
CA ALA A 306 -5.54 9.78 18.13
C ALA A 306 -5.73 8.26 17.97
N LEU A 307 -5.67 7.72 16.75
CA LEU A 307 -5.75 6.27 16.53
C LEU A 307 -4.62 5.53 17.25
N ARG A 308 -3.42 6.12 17.30
CA ARG A 308 -2.29 5.57 18.07
C ARG A 308 -2.68 5.22 19.51
N THR A 309 -3.59 5.96 20.14
CA THR A 309 -3.97 5.70 21.54
C THR A 309 -4.60 4.33 21.76
N SER A 310 -5.41 3.83 20.82
CA SER A 310 -5.95 2.48 20.90
C SER A 310 -5.01 1.42 20.34
N GLN A 311 -4.21 1.78 19.33
CA GLN A 311 -3.34 0.84 18.62
C GLN A 311 -2.01 0.58 19.34
N LEU A 312 -1.26 1.63 19.73
CA LEU A 312 0.03 1.50 20.40
C LEU A 312 -0.13 0.93 21.80
N PHE A 313 -1.05 1.47 22.60
CA PHE A 313 -1.25 0.97 23.97
C PHE A 313 -2.03 -0.34 24.03
N ASN A 314 -2.53 -0.78 22.87
CA ASN A 314 -3.25 -2.03 22.68
C ASN A 314 -4.55 -2.09 23.53
N THR A 315 -5.21 -0.93 23.70
CA THR A 315 -6.39 -0.72 24.53
C THR A 315 -7.53 -0.16 23.69
N PRO A 316 -8.45 -0.99 23.18
CA PRO A 316 -9.46 -0.56 22.20
C PRO A 316 -10.45 0.47 22.75
N ASN A 317 -10.78 0.40 24.05
CA ASN A 317 -11.76 1.29 24.70
C ASN A 317 -11.43 2.79 24.62
N MET A 318 -10.16 3.13 24.32
CA MET A 318 -9.76 4.53 24.11
C MET A 318 -10.49 5.19 22.95
N SER A 319 -10.80 4.44 21.89
CA SER A 319 -11.38 5.02 20.67
C SER A 319 -12.47 4.16 20.04
N ARG A 320 -12.70 2.92 20.49
CA ARG A 320 -13.65 1.97 19.89
C ARG A 320 -15.09 2.53 19.85
N SER A 321 -15.78 2.29 18.73
CA SER A 321 -17.22 2.55 18.58
C SER A 321 -18.07 1.43 19.21
N ALA A 322 -19.40 1.55 19.19
CA ALA A 322 -20.29 0.48 19.63
C ALA A 322 -20.29 -0.78 18.75
N TYR A 323 -19.54 -0.78 17.64
CA TYR A 323 -19.65 -1.80 16.60
C TYR A 323 -18.42 -2.70 16.51
N VAL A 324 -18.65 -3.94 16.10
CA VAL A 324 -17.61 -4.94 15.79
C VAL A 324 -17.90 -5.54 14.43
N ALA A 325 -16.84 -5.81 13.66
CA ALA A 325 -16.97 -6.47 12.37
C ALA A 325 -17.09 -7.99 12.53
N HIS A 326 -18.01 -8.59 11.80
CA HIS A 326 -18.27 -10.03 11.77
C HIS A 326 -18.23 -10.55 10.34
N VAL A 327 -17.61 -11.71 10.13
CA VAL A 327 -17.49 -12.33 8.80
C VAL A 327 -18.45 -13.50 8.67
N GLU A 328 -19.32 -13.44 7.66
CA GLU A 328 -20.09 -14.59 7.18
C GLU A 328 -19.15 -15.50 6.36
N LYS A 329 -18.56 -16.50 7.03
CA LYS A 329 -17.51 -17.39 6.49
C LYS A 329 -17.87 -17.97 5.12
N ASP A 330 -19.12 -18.37 4.90
CA ASP A 330 -19.58 -19.00 3.66
C ASP A 330 -19.57 -18.06 2.46
N LYS A 331 -19.90 -16.78 2.67
CA LYS A 331 -19.83 -15.74 1.63
C LYS A 331 -18.40 -15.26 1.37
N CYS A 332 -17.53 -15.39 2.37
CA CYS A 332 -16.15 -14.93 2.26
C CYS A 332 -15.36 -15.75 1.22
N VAL A 333 -14.62 -15.03 0.38
CA VAL A 333 -13.78 -15.58 -0.69
C VAL A 333 -12.30 -15.20 -0.54
N ALA A 334 -11.89 -14.71 0.64
CA ALA A 334 -10.51 -14.35 0.93
C ALA A 334 -9.82 -13.48 -0.14
N CYS A 335 -10.56 -12.53 -0.74
CA CYS A 335 -9.96 -11.61 -1.72
C CYS A 335 -8.88 -10.72 -1.07
N GLY A 336 -9.00 -10.45 0.24
CA GLY A 336 -8.05 -9.68 1.03
C GLY A 336 -8.31 -8.17 1.07
N ARG A 337 -9.29 -7.66 0.31
CA ARG A 337 -9.57 -6.22 0.24
C ARG A 337 -9.90 -5.60 1.60
N CYS A 338 -10.66 -6.29 2.45
CA CYS A 338 -10.95 -5.83 3.81
C CYS A 338 -9.71 -5.83 4.74
N VAL A 339 -8.72 -6.69 4.48
CA VAL A 339 -7.46 -6.76 5.21
C VAL A 339 -6.54 -5.61 4.81
N GLU A 340 -6.44 -5.33 3.52
CA GLU A 340 -5.60 -4.27 2.95
C GLU A 340 -5.93 -2.88 3.50
N TYR A 341 -7.18 -2.63 3.91
CA TYR A 341 -7.66 -1.35 4.42
C TYR A 341 -8.00 -1.36 5.92
N CYS A 342 -7.73 -2.45 6.65
CA CYS A 342 -8.03 -2.48 8.08
C CYS A 342 -7.04 -1.58 8.85
N PRO A 343 -7.49 -0.49 9.48
CA PRO A 343 -6.59 0.41 10.20
C PRO A 343 -6.02 -0.26 11.45
N ALA A 344 -6.83 -1.07 12.13
CA ALA A 344 -6.45 -1.71 13.38
C ALA A 344 -5.68 -3.03 13.20
N GLY A 345 -5.53 -3.54 11.98
CA GLY A 345 -5.03 -4.90 11.75
C GLY A 345 -5.84 -5.99 12.46
N ALA A 346 -7.11 -5.69 12.77
CA ALA A 346 -8.06 -6.61 13.39
C ALA A 346 -8.60 -7.65 12.40
N VAL A 347 -8.40 -7.41 11.10
CA VAL A 347 -8.91 -8.25 10.02
C VAL A 347 -7.70 -8.85 9.31
N ARG A 348 -7.61 -10.17 9.23
CA ARG A 348 -6.50 -10.89 8.56
C ARG A 348 -7.03 -12.07 7.74
N LEU A 349 -6.29 -12.48 6.72
CA LEU A 349 -6.61 -13.69 5.97
C LEU A 349 -6.18 -14.94 6.76
N GLY A 350 -7.03 -15.95 6.73
CA GLY A 350 -6.81 -17.26 7.32
C GLY A 350 -7.31 -18.40 6.42
N GLN A 351 -7.25 -19.61 6.95
CA GLN A 351 -7.76 -20.84 6.38
C GLN A 351 -9.27 -20.99 6.65
N LYS A 352 -10.03 -21.31 5.61
CA LYS A 352 -11.47 -21.59 5.69
C LYS A 352 -11.77 -23.08 5.89
N LEU A 353 -11.00 -23.93 5.22
CA LEU A 353 -11.14 -25.39 5.27
C LEU A 353 -10.81 -25.94 6.67
N CYS A 354 -11.53 -26.98 7.09
CA CYS A 354 -11.21 -27.70 8.33
C CYS A 354 -9.83 -28.38 8.22
N LYS A 355 -9.22 -28.68 9.36
CA LYS A 355 -8.01 -29.51 9.45
C LYS A 355 -8.32 -30.96 9.08
N LYS A 356 -7.27 -31.79 8.87
CA LYS A 356 -7.44 -33.21 8.54
C LYS A 356 -8.27 -34.00 9.55
N ASP A 357 -8.22 -33.61 10.83
CA ASP A 357 -8.98 -34.23 11.91
C ASP A 357 -10.46 -33.79 11.99
N GLY A 358 -10.90 -32.93 11.07
CA GLY A 358 -12.26 -32.39 10.99
C GLY A 358 -12.50 -31.14 11.85
N THR A 359 -11.51 -30.68 12.61
CA THR A 359 -11.66 -29.49 13.47
C THR A 359 -11.53 -28.19 12.69
N GLU A 360 -12.27 -27.16 13.12
CA GLU A 360 -12.10 -25.81 12.60
C GLU A 360 -10.85 -25.14 13.18
N VAL A 361 -10.15 -24.36 12.34
CA VAL A 361 -9.01 -23.56 12.78
C VAL A 361 -9.46 -22.48 13.76
N GLN A 362 -8.82 -22.46 14.93
CA GLN A 362 -9.00 -21.41 15.93
C GLN A 362 -7.94 -20.33 15.76
N TYR A 363 -8.34 -19.07 15.89
CA TYR A 363 -7.47 -17.92 15.69
C TYR A 363 -7.24 -17.18 17.00
N PRO A 364 -6.03 -16.61 17.21
CA PRO A 364 -5.75 -15.86 18.41
C PRO A 364 -6.62 -14.60 18.47
N LYS A 365 -7.04 -14.26 19.70
CA LYS A 365 -7.65 -12.96 20.01
C LYS A 365 -6.67 -12.15 20.84
N GLN A 366 -6.61 -10.86 20.58
CA GLN A 366 -5.86 -9.91 21.37
C GLN A 366 -6.30 -9.97 22.84
N GLU A 367 -5.34 -10.00 23.75
CA GLU A 367 -5.63 -9.90 25.18
C GLU A 367 -6.18 -8.50 25.50
N LEU A 368 -7.16 -8.43 26.41
CA LEU A 368 -7.75 -7.18 26.85
C LEU A 368 -7.24 -6.77 28.24
N PRO A 369 -7.15 -5.47 28.55
CA PRO A 369 -6.61 -4.98 29.81
C PRO A 369 -7.47 -5.32 31.04
N ASP A 370 -8.75 -5.70 30.87
CA ASP A 370 -9.79 -5.79 31.91
C ASP A 370 -9.49 -6.70 33.11
N ALA A 371 -8.64 -7.72 32.92
CA ALA A 371 -8.40 -8.75 33.93
C ALA A 371 -6.92 -9.13 34.11
N VAL A 372 -5.99 -8.37 33.54
CA VAL A 372 -4.54 -8.63 33.65
C VAL A 372 -3.76 -7.35 33.92
N LYS A 373 -2.55 -7.49 34.50
CA LYS A 373 -1.63 -6.35 34.65
C LYS A 373 -1.26 -5.84 33.25
N TRP A 374 -1.27 -4.52 33.09
CA TRP A 374 -0.98 -3.86 31.81
C TRP A 374 0.20 -2.92 32.00
N GLY A 375 1.15 -2.99 31.10
CA GLY A 375 2.37 -2.20 31.11
C GLY A 375 3.01 -2.17 29.71
N PRO A 376 4.19 -1.56 29.56
CA PRO A 376 4.87 -1.43 28.27
C PRO A 376 5.10 -2.75 27.52
N GLU A 377 5.15 -3.88 28.22
CA GLU A 377 5.22 -5.23 27.63
C GLU A 377 3.97 -5.64 26.84
N LYS A 378 2.85 -4.92 27.03
CA LYS A 378 1.59 -5.10 26.30
C LYS A 378 1.39 -4.10 25.17
N TYR A 379 2.29 -3.12 25.03
CA TYR A 379 2.20 -2.09 23.99
C TYR A 379 2.75 -2.63 22.67
N ASP A 380 2.21 -2.12 21.57
CA ASP A 380 2.68 -2.33 20.22
C ASP A 380 3.33 -1.06 19.66
N PHE A 381 4.61 -0.88 19.94
CA PHE A 381 5.37 0.26 19.41
C PHE A 381 5.54 0.24 17.88
N ASN A 382 5.27 -0.89 17.23
CA ASN A 382 5.31 -1.04 15.78
C ASN A 382 3.90 -1.26 15.21
N TYR A 383 2.85 -0.76 15.87
CA TYR A 383 1.46 -0.94 15.44
C TYR A 383 1.22 -0.52 13.98
N ARG A 384 1.93 0.52 13.49
CA ARG A 384 1.84 0.96 12.08
C ARG A 384 2.18 -0.19 11.12
N ASP A 385 3.17 -1.02 11.44
CA ASP A 385 3.61 -2.16 10.62
C ASP A 385 2.84 -3.44 10.97
N ASN A 386 2.65 -3.73 12.26
CA ASN A 386 1.94 -4.92 12.73
C ASN A 386 0.46 -4.94 12.31
N ASN A 387 -0.14 -3.76 12.09
CA ASN A 387 -1.48 -3.62 11.55
C ASN A 387 -1.57 -3.90 10.05
N ARG A 388 -0.43 -4.03 9.34
CA ARG A 388 -0.34 -4.35 7.90
C ARG A 388 -0.03 -5.81 7.61
N ILE A 389 0.04 -6.65 8.63
CA ILE A 389 0.20 -8.10 8.46
C ILE A 389 -1.05 -8.69 7.79
N ASN A 390 -0.89 -9.28 6.61
CA ASN A 390 -2.03 -9.69 5.79
C ASN A 390 -2.63 -11.05 6.19
N THR A 391 -1.83 -11.94 6.78
CA THR A 391 -2.22 -13.35 7.01
C THR A 391 -1.93 -13.81 8.43
N HIS A 392 -2.74 -14.75 8.93
CA HIS A 392 -2.40 -15.53 10.12
C HIS A 392 -1.33 -16.59 9.80
N GLU A 393 -0.70 -17.13 10.84
CA GLU A 393 0.33 -18.19 10.73
C GLU A 393 -0.16 -19.45 10.02
N THR A 394 -1.45 -19.78 10.14
CA THR A 394 -2.08 -20.90 9.43
C THR A 394 -2.13 -20.71 7.91
N GLY A 395 -1.81 -19.50 7.43
CA GLY A 395 -1.86 -19.15 6.02
C GLY A 395 -3.27 -18.97 5.45
N THR A 396 -3.32 -18.74 4.15
CA THR A 396 -4.54 -18.56 3.37
C THR A 396 -4.43 -19.27 2.01
N ALA A 397 -5.34 -18.97 1.09
CA ALA A 397 -5.41 -19.53 -0.26
C ALA A 397 -4.02 -19.65 -0.92
N PRO A 398 -3.55 -20.88 -1.25
CA PRO A 398 -2.25 -21.08 -1.86
C PRO A 398 -2.08 -20.35 -3.20
N CYS A 399 -3.14 -20.29 -4.00
CA CYS A 399 -3.14 -19.60 -5.29
C CYS A 399 -2.86 -18.09 -5.20
N LYS A 400 -3.31 -17.41 -4.13
CA LYS A 400 -2.97 -16.00 -3.86
C LYS A 400 -1.54 -15.87 -3.34
N SER A 401 -1.13 -16.78 -2.47
CA SER A 401 0.20 -16.77 -1.84
C SER A 401 1.31 -17.05 -2.86
N ALA A 402 1.08 -17.95 -3.82
CA ALA A 402 2.04 -18.32 -4.86
C ALA A 402 2.13 -17.32 -6.02
N CYS A 403 1.10 -16.49 -6.23
CA CYS A 403 1.12 -15.43 -7.23
C CYS A 403 2.01 -14.27 -6.74
N PRO A 404 3.09 -13.87 -7.45
CA PRO A 404 3.96 -12.79 -6.99
C PRO A 404 3.25 -11.44 -6.81
N ALA A 405 2.22 -11.17 -7.61
CA ALA A 405 1.39 -9.97 -7.48
C ALA A 405 0.26 -10.12 -6.44
N HIS A 406 0.09 -11.31 -5.85
CA HIS A 406 -0.94 -11.61 -4.85
C HIS A 406 -2.37 -11.25 -5.27
N ILE A 407 -2.69 -11.49 -6.55
CA ILE A 407 -4.01 -11.23 -7.12
C ILE A 407 -5.07 -12.02 -6.33
N ALA A 408 -6.26 -11.42 -6.15
CA ALA A 408 -7.40 -12.02 -5.45
C ALA A 408 -8.07 -13.17 -6.24
N VAL A 409 -7.36 -14.28 -6.44
CA VAL A 409 -7.79 -15.43 -7.27
C VAL A 409 -9.19 -15.94 -6.94
N GLN A 410 -9.43 -16.32 -5.70
CA GLN A 410 -10.75 -16.79 -5.27
C GLN A 410 -11.85 -15.73 -5.46
N GLY A 411 -11.49 -14.44 -5.32
CA GLY A 411 -12.42 -13.32 -5.50
C GLY A 411 -12.89 -13.20 -6.94
N TYR A 412 -11.97 -13.12 -7.91
CA TYR A 412 -12.37 -12.96 -9.32
C TYR A 412 -13.00 -14.24 -9.88
N ILE A 413 -12.60 -15.43 -9.40
CA ILE A 413 -13.27 -16.70 -9.75
C ILE A 413 -14.71 -16.69 -9.26
N LYS A 414 -14.96 -16.21 -8.03
CA LYS A 414 -16.33 -16.09 -7.52
C LYS A 414 -17.15 -15.10 -8.34
N MET A 415 -16.59 -13.93 -8.66
CA MET A 415 -17.29 -12.95 -9.51
C MET A 415 -17.59 -13.52 -10.90
N ALA A 416 -16.66 -14.24 -11.51
CA ALA A 416 -16.87 -14.93 -12.79
C ALA A 416 -17.98 -16.00 -12.70
N SER A 417 -18.05 -16.78 -11.61
CA SER A 417 -19.14 -17.75 -11.40
C SER A 417 -20.53 -17.09 -11.36
N GLN A 418 -20.59 -15.80 -11.06
CA GLN A 418 -21.82 -15.00 -10.96
C GLN A 418 -22.07 -14.16 -12.24
N GLY A 419 -21.26 -14.31 -13.30
CA GLY A 419 -21.35 -13.49 -14.50
C GLY A 419 -20.87 -12.03 -14.32
N ARG A 420 -20.26 -11.70 -13.17
CA ARG A 420 -19.77 -10.35 -12.84
C ARG A 420 -18.37 -10.10 -13.44
N TYR A 421 -18.24 -10.23 -14.76
CA TYR A 421 -16.92 -10.22 -15.42
C TYR A 421 -16.22 -8.87 -15.37
N LYS A 422 -16.96 -7.76 -15.43
CA LYS A 422 -16.38 -6.41 -15.30
C LYS A 422 -15.83 -6.17 -13.90
N ASP A 423 -16.55 -6.59 -12.86
CA ASP A 423 -16.07 -6.51 -11.47
C ASP A 423 -14.85 -7.41 -11.24
N ALA A 424 -14.87 -8.62 -11.82
CA ALA A 424 -13.74 -9.56 -11.76
C ALA A 424 -12.47 -8.93 -12.38
N LEU A 425 -12.62 -8.27 -13.53
CA LEU A 425 -11.54 -7.55 -14.19
C LEU A 425 -11.03 -6.37 -13.36
N ALA A 426 -11.94 -5.57 -12.80
CA ALA A 426 -11.60 -4.47 -11.91
C ALA A 426 -10.84 -4.95 -10.67
N LEU A 427 -11.21 -6.11 -10.12
CA LEU A 427 -10.53 -6.74 -8.99
C LEU A 427 -9.12 -7.23 -9.37
N ILE A 428 -8.93 -7.83 -10.56
CA ILE A 428 -7.59 -8.23 -11.03
C ILE A 428 -6.67 -7.01 -11.19
N LYS A 429 -7.18 -5.92 -11.77
CA LYS A 429 -6.44 -4.67 -12.02
C LYS A 429 -5.97 -3.95 -10.76
N LYS A 430 -6.47 -4.31 -9.58
CA LYS A 430 -5.92 -3.84 -8.29
C LYS A 430 -4.48 -4.32 -8.04
N GLN A 431 -4.05 -5.43 -8.67
CA GLN A 431 -2.69 -5.97 -8.51
C GLN A 431 -1.97 -6.25 -9.83
N ASN A 432 -2.69 -6.33 -10.96
CA ASN A 432 -2.09 -6.60 -12.26
C ASN A 432 -2.70 -5.72 -13.37
N PRO A 433 -1.95 -4.76 -13.95
CA PRO A 433 -2.43 -3.93 -15.05
C PRO A 433 -2.48 -4.65 -16.40
N PHE A 434 -1.88 -5.85 -16.49
CA PHE A 434 -1.78 -6.65 -17.72
C PHE A 434 -2.45 -8.04 -17.58
N PRO A 435 -3.75 -8.13 -17.23
CA PRO A 435 -4.44 -9.40 -17.09
C PRO A 435 -4.48 -10.26 -18.36
N ALA A 436 -4.60 -9.67 -19.56
CA ALA A 436 -4.67 -10.37 -20.83
C ALA A 436 -3.30 -10.90 -21.26
N VAL A 437 -2.25 -10.07 -21.17
CA VAL A 437 -0.87 -10.54 -21.37
C VAL A 437 -0.55 -11.68 -20.40
N CYS A 438 -0.86 -11.52 -19.11
CA CYS A 438 -0.65 -12.59 -18.15
C CYS A 438 -1.51 -13.82 -18.45
N GLY A 439 -2.66 -13.70 -19.10
CA GLY A 439 -3.48 -14.84 -19.54
C GLY A 439 -2.90 -15.57 -20.75
N ALA A 440 -1.86 -15.01 -21.37
CA ALA A 440 -1.18 -15.60 -22.51
C ALA A 440 0.19 -16.21 -22.14
N VAL A 441 0.92 -15.60 -21.19
CA VAL A 441 2.33 -15.95 -20.93
C VAL A 441 2.68 -16.27 -19.47
N CYS A 442 1.69 -16.36 -18.57
CA CYS A 442 1.96 -16.67 -17.17
C CYS A 442 2.41 -18.12 -16.99
N ASN A 443 3.32 -18.34 -16.05
CA ASN A 443 3.80 -19.67 -15.65
C ASN A 443 2.87 -20.42 -14.68
N ARG A 444 1.67 -19.88 -14.41
CA ARG A 444 0.60 -20.57 -13.66
C ARG A 444 1.00 -21.13 -12.28
N ARG A 445 1.94 -20.50 -11.55
CA ARG A 445 2.29 -20.86 -10.14
C ARG A 445 1.07 -21.01 -9.21
N CYS A 446 0.00 -20.25 -9.51
CA CYS A 446 -1.26 -20.33 -8.79
C CYS A 446 -2.05 -21.64 -9.02
N GLU A 447 -1.91 -22.26 -10.18
CA GLU A 447 -2.45 -23.58 -10.51
C GLU A 447 -1.59 -24.69 -9.90
N ASP A 448 -0.26 -24.56 -9.97
CA ASP A 448 0.68 -25.51 -9.35
C ASP A 448 0.46 -25.62 -7.84
N ALA A 449 0.24 -24.48 -7.18
CA ALA A 449 -0.05 -24.42 -5.75
C ALA A 449 -1.50 -24.76 -5.41
N CYS A 450 -2.39 -24.93 -6.39
CA CYS A 450 -3.81 -25.09 -6.14
C CYS A 450 -4.06 -26.31 -5.26
N THR A 451 -4.69 -26.09 -4.09
CA THR A 451 -5.05 -27.15 -3.15
C THR A 451 -5.77 -28.32 -3.83
N ARG A 452 -6.60 -28.03 -4.82
CA ARG A 452 -7.37 -29.03 -5.54
C ARG A 452 -6.51 -29.97 -6.39
N GLY A 453 -5.35 -29.51 -6.87
CA GLY A 453 -4.40 -30.33 -7.63
C GLY A 453 -3.80 -31.50 -6.84
N LYS A 454 -3.82 -31.45 -5.50
CA LYS A 454 -3.44 -32.58 -4.64
C LYS A 454 -4.58 -33.59 -4.41
N ILE A 455 -5.81 -33.27 -4.82
CA ILE A 455 -6.99 -34.11 -4.64
C ILE A 455 -7.37 -34.77 -5.95
N ASP A 456 -7.53 -33.97 -7.01
CA ASP A 456 -7.78 -34.42 -8.38
C ASP A 456 -6.97 -33.61 -9.39
N GLU A 457 -7.52 -32.52 -9.92
CA GLU A 457 -6.90 -31.66 -10.91
C GLU A 457 -7.06 -30.20 -10.49
N ALA A 458 -5.99 -29.40 -10.66
CA ALA A 458 -6.03 -27.97 -10.39
C ALA A 458 -7.08 -27.25 -11.25
N LEU A 459 -7.53 -26.08 -10.77
CA LEU A 459 -8.40 -25.21 -11.57
C LEU A 459 -7.62 -24.61 -12.76
N SER A 460 -8.30 -24.38 -13.88
CA SER A 460 -7.80 -23.59 -15.03
C SER A 460 -7.88 -22.09 -14.71
N ILE A 461 -7.16 -21.65 -13.68
CA ILE A 461 -7.15 -20.28 -13.16
C ILE A 461 -6.73 -19.28 -14.25
N ASP A 462 -5.71 -19.63 -15.03
CA ASP A 462 -5.19 -18.79 -16.11
C ASP A 462 -6.20 -18.64 -17.25
N ALA A 463 -6.86 -19.73 -17.65
CA ALA A 463 -7.90 -19.71 -18.68
C ALA A 463 -9.14 -18.90 -18.25
N ILE A 464 -9.52 -18.98 -16.96
CA ILE A 464 -10.57 -18.10 -16.39
C ILE A 464 -10.14 -16.63 -16.51
N LYS A 465 -8.89 -16.32 -16.14
CA LYS A 465 -8.35 -14.95 -16.23
C LYS A 465 -8.31 -14.46 -17.68
N ARG A 466 -7.90 -15.29 -18.65
CA ARG A 466 -7.90 -14.98 -20.08
C ARG A 466 -9.30 -14.66 -20.60
N PHE A 467 -10.31 -15.44 -20.19
CA PHE A 467 -11.71 -15.13 -20.51
C PHE A 467 -12.16 -13.77 -19.98
N ILE A 468 -11.88 -13.49 -18.70
CA ILE A 468 -12.24 -12.21 -18.05
C ILE A 468 -11.54 -11.04 -18.75
N ALA A 469 -10.24 -11.19 -19.02
CA ALA A 469 -9.38 -10.15 -19.58
C ALA A 469 -9.70 -9.82 -21.05
N LYS A 470 -10.42 -10.69 -21.76
CA LYS A 470 -10.89 -10.41 -23.12
C LYS A 470 -11.70 -9.11 -23.23
N GLN A 471 -12.36 -8.70 -22.15
CA GLN A 471 -13.09 -7.43 -22.09
C GLN A 471 -12.18 -6.20 -22.27
N ASP A 472 -10.91 -6.26 -21.86
CA ASP A 472 -9.95 -5.16 -22.03
C ASP A 472 -9.49 -4.96 -23.48
N LEU A 473 -9.58 -6.01 -24.29
CA LEU A 473 -9.15 -5.98 -25.69
C LEU A 473 -10.08 -5.13 -26.57
N ASN A 474 -11.32 -4.88 -26.11
CA ASN A 474 -12.27 -4.02 -26.80
C ASN A 474 -12.39 -2.68 -26.08
N ALA A 475 -12.15 -1.58 -26.81
CA ALA A 475 -12.25 -0.21 -26.29
C ALA A 475 -13.62 0.13 -25.69
N ASP A 476 -14.70 -0.45 -26.20
CA ASP A 476 -16.06 -0.20 -25.70
C ASP A 476 -16.32 -0.87 -24.34
N THR A 477 -15.56 -1.92 -24.00
CA THR A 477 -15.78 -2.75 -22.80
C THR A 477 -14.63 -2.75 -21.82
N ARG A 478 -13.48 -2.16 -22.18
CA ARG A 478 -12.30 -2.13 -21.32
C ARG A 478 -12.57 -1.40 -20.02
N TYR A 479 -11.90 -1.86 -18.97
CA TYR A 479 -12.02 -1.23 -17.66
C TYR A 479 -10.86 -0.24 -17.46
N ILE A 480 -11.18 1.04 -17.46
CA ILE A 480 -10.27 2.11 -17.02
C ILE A 480 -10.46 2.29 -15.51
N PRO A 481 -9.46 1.97 -14.67
CA PRO A 481 -9.56 2.23 -13.25
C PRO A 481 -9.76 3.72 -12.98
N PRO A 482 -10.58 4.09 -11.98
CA PRO A 482 -10.68 5.49 -11.58
C PRO A 482 -9.34 5.96 -11.02
N VAL A 483 -8.98 7.21 -11.36
CA VAL A 483 -7.88 7.93 -10.72
C VAL A 483 -8.34 8.33 -9.32
N VAL A 484 -7.58 7.95 -8.30
CA VAL A 484 -7.84 8.25 -6.90
C VAL A 484 -6.56 8.82 -6.33
N ILE A 485 -6.55 10.14 -6.11
CA ILE A 485 -5.41 10.82 -5.51
C ILE A 485 -5.33 10.41 -4.04
N PRO A 486 -4.24 9.77 -3.60
CA PRO A 486 -4.03 9.42 -2.22
C PRO A 486 -4.17 10.65 -1.35
N ALA A 487 -5.10 10.57 -0.40
CA ALA A 487 -5.19 11.53 0.69
C ALA A 487 -5.27 13.02 0.29
N SER A 488 -5.78 13.38 -0.89
CA SER A 488 -6.12 14.78 -1.21
C SER A 488 -7.57 14.98 -1.63
N ILE A 489 -8.22 16.01 -1.08
CA ILE A 489 -9.59 16.43 -1.45
C ILE A 489 -9.64 17.53 -2.52
N HIS A 490 -8.53 18.23 -2.73
CA HIS A 490 -8.52 19.50 -3.49
C HIS A 490 -7.63 19.46 -4.73
N MET A 491 -6.99 18.31 -4.99
CA MET A 491 -6.19 18.06 -6.19
C MET A 491 -6.98 17.21 -7.18
N ASP A 492 -6.70 17.40 -8.47
CA ASP A 492 -7.12 16.51 -9.58
C ASP A 492 -5.91 15.77 -10.21
N HIS A 493 -4.69 16.23 -9.92
CA HIS A 493 -3.41 15.56 -10.20
C HIS A 493 -2.31 16.06 -9.26
N PHE A 494 -1.18 15.34 -9.24
CA PHE A 494 0.08 15.77 -8.60
C PHE A 494 0.97 16.53 -9.60
N ASP A 495 1.65 17.57 -9.12
CA ASP A 495 2.59 18.38 -9.91
C ASP A 495 3.97 17.73 -10.02
N GLU A 496 4.30 16.83 -9.09
CA GLU A 496 5.59 16.15 -9.04
C GLU A 496 5.80 15.27 -10.28
N LYS A 497 6.91 15.51 -10.99
CA LYS A 497 7.25 14.78 -12.22
C LYS A 497 8.12 13.57 -11.89
N ILE A 498 7.68 12.41 -12.36
CA ILE A 498 8.39 11.13 -12.19
C ILE A 498 8.78 10.57 -13.56
N ALA A 499 10.07 10.22 -13.70
CA ALA A 499 10.62 9.62 -14.90
C ALA A 499 10.75 8.11 -14.74
N ILE A 500 10.24 7.36 -15.71
CA ILE A 500 10.33 5.91 -15.77
C ILE A 500 11.19 5.54 -16.98
N ILE A 501 12.28 4.82 -16.75
CA ILE A 501 13.29 4.51 -17.77
C ILE A 501 13.13 3.05 -18.17
N GLY A 502 12.50 2.82 -19.33
CA GLY A 502 12.15 1.50 -19.86
C GLY A 502 10.63 1.26 -19.85
N GLY A 503 10.06 0.99 -21.02
CA GLY A 503 8.65 0.69 -21.23
C GLY A 503 8.30 -0.79 -21.17
N GLY A 504 9.02 -1.59 -20.37
CA GLY A 504 8.70 -3.00 -20.10
C GLY A 504 7.63 -3.18 -19.01
N PRO A 505 7.26 -4.43 -18.66
CA PRO A 505 6.22 -4.70 -17.67
C PRO A 505 6.46 -4.03 -16.31
N ALA A 506 7.70 -3.97 -15.81
CA ALA A 506 8.02 -3.27 -14.56
C ALA A 506 7.74 -1.76 -14.66
N GLY A 507 8.28 -1.10 -15.70
CA GLY A 507 8.14 0.34 -15.90
C GLY A 507 6.70 0.77 -16.17
N LEU A 508 6.01 0.07 -17.06
CA LEU A 508 4.60 0.35 -17.36
C LEU A 508 3.68 0.07 -16.16
N THR A 509 4.00 -0.92 -15.32
CA THR A 509 3.23 -1.16 -14.09
C THR A 509 3.42 -0.03 -13.08
N ALA A 510 4.65 0.45 -12.90
CA ALA A 510 4.91 1.62 -12.05
C ALA A 510 4.16 2.85 -12.59
N ALA A 511 4.21 3.08 -13.91
CA ALA A 511 3.50 4.17 -14.57
C ALA A 511 1.98 4.09 -14.36
N PHE A 512 1.40 2.90 -14.55
CA PHE A 512 -0.02 2.66 -14.37
C PHE A 512 -0.48 2.98 -12.94
N TYR A 513 0.23 2.50 -11.93
CA TYR A 513 -0.17 2.73 -10.54
C TYR A 513 0.10 4.17 -10.08
N LEU A 514 1.14 4.82 -10.60
CA LEU A 514 1.34 6.27 -10.40
C LEU A 514 0.23 7.09 -11.04
N ALA A 515 -0.19 6.75 -12.26
CA ALA A 515 -1.32 7.40 -12.93
C ALA A 515 -2.63 7.17 -12.17
N GLN A 516 -2.85 5.95 -11.66
CA GLN A 516 -3.99 5.65 -10.79
C GLN A 516 -4.00 6.54 -9.53
N THR A 517 -2.84 6.90 -9.00
CA THR A 517 -2.72 7.78 -7.83
C THR A 517 -2.69 9.27 -8.18
N GLY A 518 -2.89 9.67 -9.44
CA GLY A 518 -2.99 11.07 -9.84
C GLY A 518 -1.72 11.70 -10.40
N TYR A 519 -0.64 10.96 -10.62
CA TYR A 519 0.53 11.46 -11.34
C TYR A 519 0.31 11.42 -12.86
N ARG A 520 1.14 12.17 -13.58
CA ARG A 520 1.31 12.04 -15.04
C ARG A 520 2.73 11.58 -15.34
N PRO A 521 3.07 10.32 -15.07
CA PRO A 521 4.44 9.84 -15.22
C PRO A 521 4.84 9.77 -16.70
N THR A 522 6.11 10.05 -16.97
CA THR A 522 6.68 9.94 -18.33
C THR A 522 7.58 8.72 -18.42
N VAL A 523 7.24 7.80 -19.31
CA VAL A 523 8.02 6.62 -19.65
C VAL A 523 8.94 6.95 -20.83
N PHE A 524 10.24 6.78 -20.65
CA PHE A 524 11.25 6.88 -21.69
C PHE A 524 11.61 5.48 -22.18
N GLU A 525 11.25 5.16 -23.42
CA GLU A 525 11.49 3.87 -24.06
C GLU A 525 12.48 4.04 -25.22
N LYS A 526 13.53 3.23 -25.24
CA LYS A 526 14.58 3.31 -26.26
C LYS A 526 14.12 2.78 -27.63
N ASN A 527 13.23 1.79 -27.64
CA ASN A 527 12.75 1.16 -28.86
C ASN A 527 11.58 1.95 -29.47
N GLU A 528 11.17 1.55 -30.67
CA GLU A 528 10.07 2.19 -31.41
C GLU A 528 8.71 2.13 -30.69
N HIS A 529 8.48 1.07 -29.92
CA HIS A 529 7.22 0.82 -29.21
C HIS A 529 7.44 0.33 -27.77
N PRO A 530 6.56 0.70 -26.82
CA PRO A 530 6.60 0.16 -25.47
C PRO A 530 6.19 -1.31 -25.44
N GLY A 531 6.57 -2.00 -24.36
CA GLY A 531 6.28 -3.41 -24.11
C GLY A 531 7.51 -4.20 -23.65
N GLY A 532 8.72 -3.69 -23.91
CA GLY A 532 9.97 -4.37 -23.56
C GLY A 532 10.00 -5.83 -24.06
N MET A 533 10.43 -6.76 -23.21
CA MET A 533 10.50 -8.19 -23.56
C MET A 533 9.15 -8.81 -23.94
N LEU A 534 8.01 -8.24 -23.50
CA LEU A 534 6.68 -8.72 -23.95
C LEU A 534 6.48 -8.48 -25.44
N ARG A 535 6.98 -7.35 -25.95
CA ARG A 535 6.89 -7.01 -27.38
C ARG A 535 8.02 -7.65 -28.18
N TYR A 536 9.25 -7.52 -27.69
CA TYR A 536 10.43 -7.81 -28.49
C TYR A 536 10.98 -9.23 -28.28
N GLY A 537 10.73 -9.84 -27.12
CA GLY A 537 11.20 -11.18 -26.79
C GLY A 537 10.17 -12.27 -27.08
N ILE A 538 8.90 -12.05 -26.72
CA ILE A 538 7.86 -13.08 -26.83
C ILE A 538 7.30 -13.15 -28.26
N PRO A 539 7.30 -14.33 -28.90
CA PRO A 539 6.74 -14.50 -30.24
C PRO A 539 5.24 -14.23 -30.32
N SER A 540 4.78 -13.72 -31.47
CA SER A 540 3.36 -13.37 -31.70
C SER A 540 2.37 -14.54 -31.57
N TYR A 541 2.81 -15.78 -31.79
CA TYR A 541 1.94 -16.95 -31.61
C TYR A 541 1.66 -17.28 -30.14
N LYS A 542 2.41 -16.70 -29.21
CA LYS A 542 2.13 -16.75 -27.76
C LYS A 542 1.45 -15.48 -27.27
N LEU A 543 1.93 -14.32 -27.73
CA LEU A 543 1.40 -13.01 -27.33
C LEU A 543 1.28 -12.09 -28.54
N GLU A 544 0.06 -11.94 -29.03
CA GLU A 544 -0.24 -11.00 -30.10
C GLU A 544 0.03 -9.55 -29.65
N LYS A 545 0.54 -8.74 -30.59
CA LYS A 545 0.99 -7.38 -30.26
C LYS A 545 -0.17 -6.43 -29.96
N ASP A 546 -1.32 -6.65 -30.59
CA ASP A 546 -2.56 -5.92 -30.35
C ASP A 546 -3.13 -6.15 -28.95
N VAL A 547 -2.97 -7.35 -28.39
CA VAL A 547 -3.29 -7.66 -26.97
C VAL A 547 -2.47 -6.77 -26.04
N LEU A 548 -1.16 -6.68 -26.29
CA LEU A 548 -0.27 -5.83 -25.49
C LEU A 548 -0.60 -4.34 -25.68
N ASP A 549 -0.84 -3.90 -26.91
CA ASP A 549 -1.20 -2.51 -27.22
C ASP A 549 -2.50 -2.08 -26.52
N ALA A 550 -3.53 -2.94 -26.50
CA ALA A 550 -4.80 -2.66 -25.83
C ALA A 550 -4.63 -2.41 -24.32
N GLU A 551 -3.76 -3.17 -23.64
CA GLU A 551 -3.51 -2.96 -22.20
C GLU A 551 -2.60 -1.77 -21.92
N ILE A 552 -1.66 -1.47 -22.82
CA ILE A 552 -0.84 -0.24 -22.73
C ILE A 552 -1.71 1.01 -22.93
N ASP A 553 -2.71 0.95 -23.83
CA ASP A 553 -3.62 2.07 -24.07
C ASP A 553 -4.44 2.42 -22.83
N VAL A 554 -4.80 1.44 -21.98
CA VAL A 554 -5.42 1.73 -20.68
C VAL A 554 -4.53 2.65 -19.84
N ALA A 555 -3.22 2.41 -19.79
CA ALA A 555 -2.30 3.27 -19.04
C ALA A 555 -2.20 4.68 -19.66
N LYS A 556 -2.19 4.79 -21.00
CA LYS A 556 -2.21 6.08 -21.70
C LYS A 556 -3.50 6.87 -21.41
N GLU A 557 -4.66 6.20 -21.44
CA GLU A 557 -5.97 6.79 -21.12
C GLU A 557 -6.04 7.32 -19.69
N MET A 558 -5.27 6.73 -18.76
CA MET A 558 -5.13 7.20 -17.38
C MET A 558 -4.17 8.39 -17.23
N GLY A 559 -3.44 8.78 -18.28
CA GLY A 559 -2.53 9.93 -18.27
C GLY A 559 -1.04 9.59 -18.28
N VAL A 560 -0.65 8.33 -18.52
CA VAL A 560 0.76 7.96 -18.72
C VAL A 560 1.26 8.51 -20.06
N GLU A 561 2.34 9.29 -20.03
CA GLU A 561 3.05 9.72 -21.23
C GLU A 561 4.13 8.69 -21.59
N ILE A 562 4.20 8.27 -22.86
CA ILE A 562 5.24 7.34 -23.32
C ILE A 562 6.00 7.99 -24.48
N LYS A 563 7.30 8.22 -24.28
CA LYS A 563 8.22 8.74 -25.29
C LYS A 563 9.11 7.60 -25.79
N THR A 564 8.86 7.17 -27.02
CA THR A 564 9.63 6.09 -27.67
C THR A 564 10.82 6.66 -28.45
N GLY A 565 11.79 5.79 -28.79
CA GLY A 565 13.03 6.19 -29.47
C GLY A 565 13.99 7.06 -28.64
N ILE A 566 13.85 7.09 -27.31
CA ILE A 566 14.72 7.86 -26.41
C ILE A 566 15.49 6.93 -25.48
N GLU A 567 16.80 6.87 -25.64
CA GLU A 567 17.72 6.12 -24.78
C GLU A 567 18.35 7.06 -23.73
N VAL A 568 17.89 6.94 -22.47
CA VAL A 568 18.48 7.69 -21.35
C VAL A 568 19.91 7.20 -21.08
N GLY A 569 20.85 8.13 -20.96
CA GLY A 569 22.30 7.90 -20.99
C GLY A 569 22.94 8.25 -22.33
N LYS A 570 22.17 8.32 -23.42
CA LYS A 570 22.66 8.64 -24.76
C LYS A 570 22.00 9.89 -25.36
N ASP A 571 20.67 9.90 -25.43
CA ASP A 571 19.90 11.00 -26.01
C ASP A 571 19.59 12.09 -24.97
N VAL A 572 19.37 11.67 -23.72
CA VAL A 572 19.18 12.54 -22.54
C VAL A 572 19.83 11.91 -21.31
N THR A 573 20.31 12.69 -20.35
CA THR A 573 20.88 12.18 -19.08
C THR A 573 19.91 12.34 -17.90
N ILE A 574 20.12 11.57 -16.82
CA ILE A 574 19.37 11.76 -15.57
C ILE A 574 19.48 13.21 -15.06
N GLN A 575 20.69 13.78 -15.13
CA GLN A 575 20.91 15.18 -14.74
C GLN A 575 20.08 16.18 -15.57
N GLN A 576 20.01 16.00 -16.89
CA GLN A 576 19.17 16.85 -17.75
C GLN A 576 17.68 16.68 -17.45
N LEU A 577 17.26 15.50 -17.01
CA LEU A 577 15.88 15.28 -16.57
C LEU A 577 15.62 15.96 -15.22
N ARG A 578 16.56 15.92 -14.26
CA ARG A 578 16.45 16.72 -13.02
C ARG A 578 16.28 18.21 -13.33
N GLU A 579 17.07 18.75 -14.27
CA GLU A 579 16.96 20.13 -14.74
C GLU A 579 15.60 20.44 -15.40
N GLN A 580 14.92 19.45 -15.97
CA GLN A 580 13.55 19.55 -16.48
C GLN A 580 12.47 19.39 -15.39
N GLY A 581 12.86 19.30 -14.12
CA GLY A 581 11.97 19.22 -12.96
C GLY A 581 11.51 17.80 -12.59
N TYR A 582 12.11 16.74 -13.16
CA TYR A 582 11.85 15.38 -12.69
C TYR A 582 12.48 15.19 -11.31
N GLN A 583 11.69 14.71 -10.36
CA GLN A 583 12.09 14.58 -8.95
C GLN A 583 12.50 13.16 -8.56
N ALA A 584 12.04 12.15 -9.30
CA ALA A 584 12.36 10.75 -9.03
C ALA A 584 12.46 9.91 -10.31
N PHE A 585 13.30 8.88 -10.27
CA PHE A 585 13.66 8.05 -11.41
C PHE A 585 13.44 6.56 -11.09
N TYR A 586 12.72 5.86 -11.95
CA TYR A 586 12.59 4.40 -11.87
C TYR A 586 13.23 3.71 -13.06
N ILE A 587 14.32 3.00 -12.81
CA ILE A 587 15.09 2.26 -13.81
C ILE A 587 14.50 0.86 -13.99
N ALA A 588 13.85 0.66 -15.14
CA ALA A 588 13.15 -0.56 -15.53
C ALA A 588 13.63 -1.08 -16.91
N ILE A 589 14.93 -0.94 -17.18
CA ILE A 589 15.56 -1.30 -18.48
C ILE A 589 15.66 -2.81 -18.74
N GLY A 590 15.40 -3.64 -17.74
CA GLY A 590 15.41 -5.10 -17.83
C GLY A 590 16.77 -5.71 -18.19
N CYS A 591 16.76 -6.94 -18.71
CA CYS A 591 17.93 -7.66 -19.22
C CYS A 591 17.85 -7.81 -20.75
N SER A 592 17.98 -6.72 -21.49
CA SER A 592 17.66 -6.70 -22.92
C SER A 592 18.76 -7.20 -23.87
N ALA A 593 19.85 -7.80 -23.38
CA ALA A 593 20.94 -8.29 -24.23
C ALA A 593 21.25 -9.76 -23.94
N GLY A 594 21.51 -10.54 -25.00
CA GLY A 594 21.93 -11.93 -24.87
C GLY A 594 23.41 -12.10 -24.49
N SER A 595 23.74 -13.31 -24.02
CA SER A 595 25.11 -13.73 -23.74
C SER A 595 25.63 -14.68 -24.82
N LEU A 596 26.92 -14.57 -25.13
CA LEU A 596 27.65 -15.49 -26.02
C LEU A 596 28.72 -16.24 -25.21
N PRO A 597 29.02 -17.51 -25.53
CA PRO A 597 30.08 -18.26 -24.88
C PRO A 597 31.46 -17.84 -25.41
N ASP A 598 32.49 -18.07 -24.61
CA ASP A 598 33.88 -17.88 -25.03
C ASP A 598 34.39 -19.13 -25.77
N ILE A 599 34.11 -19.20 -27.07
CA ILE A 599 34.55 -20.28 -27.95
C ILE A 599 35.14 -19.74 -29.24
N LYS A 600 35.96 -20.55 -29.89
CA LYS A 600 36.61 -20.18 -31.16
C LYS A 600 35.58 -19.89 -32.25
N ASN A 601 35.86 -18.86 -33.05
CA ASN A 601 35.03 -18.38 -34.16
C ASN A 601 33.62 -17.91 -33.75
N ILE A 602 33.43 -17.43 -32.52
CA ILE A 602 32.11 -16.94 -32.05
C ILE A 602 31.58 -15.74 -32.84
N ASN A 603 32.47 -14.96 -33.48
CA ASN A 603 32.12 -13.78 -34.27
C ASN A 603 31.84 -14.07 -35.75
N SER A 604 31.78 -15.34 -36.17
CA SER A 604 31.50 -15.70 -37.56
C SER A 604 30.10 -15.23 -37.99
N GLN A 605 29.96 -14.88 -39.27
CA GLN A 605 28.67 -14.53 -39.84
C GLN A 605 27.70 -15.71 -39.73
N GLY A 606 26.51 -15.47 -39.16
CA GLY A 606 25.50 -16.49 -38.89
C GLY A 606 25.38 -16.88 -37.42
N VAL A 607 26.26 -16.37 -36.55
CA VAL A 607 26.14 -16.46 -35.09
C VAL A 607 25.35 -15.27 -34.55
N MET A 608 24.42 -15.52 -33.64
CA MET A 608 23.65 -14.48 -32.96
C MET A 608 23.15 -14.94 -31.59
N THR A 609 22.69 -14.00 -30.76
CA THR A 609 21.97 -14.34 -29.54
C THR A 609 20.48 -14.56 -29.84
N ALA A 610 19.81 -15.34 -29.00
CA ALA A 610 18.37 -15.55 -29.12
C ALA A 610 17.57 -14.26 -28.90
N ILE A 611 18.09 -13.33 -28.10
CA ILE A 611 17.44 -12.04 -27.86
C ILE A 611 17.44 -11.19 -29.12
N ASP A 612 18.59 -11.06 -29.79
CA ASP A 612 18.70 -10.31 -31.05
C ASP A 612 17.83 -10.98 -32.13
N TYR A 613 17.89 -12.31 -32.23
CA TYR A 613 17.10 -13.09 -33.18
C TYR A 613 15.59 -12.89 -32.99
N LEU A 614 15.09 -13.03 -31.76
CA LEU A 614 13.66 -12.89 -31.46
C LEU A 614 13.21 -11.44 -31.65
N HIS A 615 14.04 -10.47 -31.29
CA HIS A 615 13.78 -9.06 -31.54
C HIS A 615 13.61 -8.79 -33.05
N GLU A 616 14.57 -9.22 -33.88
CA GLU A 616 14.49 -9.09 -35.34
C GLU A 616 13.26 -9.80 -35.92
N SER A 617 12.98 -11.03 -35.45
CA SER A 617 11.80 -11.78 -35.90
C SER A 617 10.49 -11.08 -35.54
N ASN A 618 10.39 -10.47 -34.35
CA ASN A 618 9.19 -9.77 -33.89
C ASN A 618 8.99 -8.41 -34.57
N CYS A 619 10.03 -7.79 -35.11
CA CYS A 619 9.99 -6.47 -35.77
C CYS A 619 9.80 -6.52 -37.29
N GLY A 620 9.61 -7.70 -37.91
CA GLY A 620 9.14 -7.80 -39.29
C GLY A 620 10.12 -8.42 -40.31
N ASN A 621 10.42 -9.71 -40.14
CA ASN A 621 10.95 -10.65 -41.15
C ASN A 621 12.40 -10.48 -41.64
N ILE A 622 13.28 -11.32 -41.10
CA ILE A 622 14.38 -11.93 -41.88
C ILE A 622 14.05 -13.42 -42.01
N PRO A 623 13.87 -13.98 -43.22
CA PRO A 623 13.79 -15.43 -43.38
C PRO A 623 15.13 -16.06 -43.02
N PHE A 624 15.12 -16.93 -42.02
CA PHE A 624 16.29 -17.68 -41.61
C PHE A 624 16.23 -19.08 -42.25
N ASP A 625 16.57 -19.11 -43.54
CA ASP A 625 16.64 -20.32 -44.35
C ASP A 625 17.79 -21.27 -43.93
N GLY A 626 17.80 -22.49 -44.45
CA GLY A 626 18.88 -23.43 -44.18
C GLY A 626 18.80 -24.09 -42.79
N LYS A 627 19.95 -24.63 -42.35
CA LYS A 627 20.06 -25.44 -41.12
C LYS A 627 20.40 -24.55 -39.93
N VAL A 628 19.53 -24.54 -38.92
CA VAL A 628 19.68 -23.73 -37.71
C VAL A 628 20.01 -24.62 -36.52
N VAL A 629 21.02 -24.21 -35.75
CA VAL A 629 21.31 -24.79 -34.43
C VAL A 629 21.01 -23.77 -33.34
N VAL A 630 20.23 -24.17 -32.34
CA VAL A 630 19.94 -23.35 -31.15
C VAL A 630 20.63 -23.97 -29.94
N VAL A 631 21.28 -23.15 -29.12
CA VAL A 631 22.02 -23.61 -27.92
C VAL A 631 21.37 -23.04 -26.67
N GLY A 632 20.77 -23.90 -25.84
CA GLY A 632 20.12 -23.55 -24.57
C GLY A 632 18.96 -24.48 -24.21
N GLY A 633 18.63 -24.56 -22.92
CA GLY A 633 17.58 -25.45 -22.38
C GLY A 633 16.29 -24.76 -21.90
N GLY A 634 16.26 -23.43 -21.81
CA GLY A 634 15.11 -22.68 -21.27
C GLY A 634 14.09 -22.20 -22.32
N ASN A 635 13.02 -21.54 -21.87
CA ASN A 635 11.91 -21.07 -22.72
C ASN A 635 12.38 -20.20 -23.91
N VAL A 636 13.39 -19.36 -23.71
CA VAL A 636 13.95 -18.53 -24.80
C VAL A 636 14.57 -19.39 -25.92
N ALA A 637 15.19 -20.52 -25.57
CA ALA A 637 15.73 -21.46 -26.56
C ALA A 637 14.61 -22.17 -27.33
N ILE A 638 13.53 -22.54 -26.63
CA ILE A 638 12.34 -23.12 -27.25
C ILE A 638 11.69 -22.13 -28.21
N ASP A 639 11.52 -20.87 -27.79
CA ASP A 639 10.94 -19.81 -28.61
C ASP A 639 11.77 -19.58 -29.87
N ALA A 640 13.09 -19.44 -29.75
CA ALA A 640 13.99 -19.28 -30.88
C ALA A 640 13.93 -20.49 -31.85
N SER A 641 13.84 -21.72 -31.31
CA SER A 641 13.74 -22.94 -32.12
C SER A 641 12.42 -23.03 -32.89
N ARG A 642 11.30 -22.74 -32.23
CA ARG A 642 9.97 -22.76 -32.85
C ARG A 642 9.79 -21.65 -33.87
N VAL A 643 10.25 -20.44 -33.55
CA VAL A 643 10.30 -19.33 -34.51
C VAL A 643 11.14 -19.71 -35.73
N SER A 644 12.30 -20.33 -35.54
CA SER A 644 13.14 -20.81 -36.65
C SER A 644 12.41 -21.81 -37.55
N SER A 645 11.74 -22.81 -36.95
CA SER A 645 10.97 -23.81 -37.70
C SER A 645 9.82 -23.16 -38.50
N ARG A 646 9.10 -22.21 -37.88
CA ARG A 646 8.01 -21.47 -38.53
C ARG A 646 8.52 -20.49 -39.60
N ASN A 647 9.77 -20.02 -39.49
CA ASN A 647 10.45 -19.12 -40.43
C ASN A 647 11.24 -19.82 -41.57
N LYS A 648 10.76 -20.98 -42.05
CA LYS A 648 11.28 -21.72 -43.21
C LYS A 648 12.69 -22.33 -43.05
N ALA A 649 13.20 -22.50 -41.83
CA ALA A 649 14.39 -23.30 -41.61
C ALA A 649 14.17 -24.71 -42.17
N SER A 650 15.15 -25.25 -42.90
CA SER A 650 15.05 -26.61 -43.48
C SER A 650 15.25 -27.69 -42.41
N GLN A 651 15.92 -27.33 -41.32
CA GLN A 651 16.14 -28.17 -40.15
C GLN A 651 16.45 -27.29 -38.93
N VAL A 652 15.87 -27.62 -37.78
CA VAL A 652 16.19 -26.98 -36.50
C VAL A 652 16.64 -28.05 -35.51
N GLN A 653 17.84 -27.88 -34.97
CA GLN A 653 18.38 -28.73 -33.91
C GLN A 653 18.70 -27.88 -32.69
N GLN A 654 18.17 -28.24 -31.53
CA GLN A 654 18.44 -27.59 -30.26
C GLN A 654 19.40 -28.45 -29.43
N PHE A 655 20.41 -27.84 -28.84
CA PHE A 655 21.37 -28.49 -27.95
C PHE A 655 21.35 -27.82 -26.58
N CYS A 656 21.30 -28.61 -25.51
CA CYS A 656 21.33 -28.10 -24.13
C CYS A 656 22.27 -28.93 -23.25
N LEU A 657 22.74 -28.30 -22.16
CA LEU A 657 23.68 -28.91 -21.21
C LEU A 657 22.96 -29.92 -20.30
N GLU A 658 21.71 -29.61 -20.00
CA GLU A 658 20.83 -30.34 -19.11
C GLU A 658 20.41 -31.68 -19.70
N GLN A 659 20.07 -32.63 -18.83
CA GLN A 659 19.24 -33.76 -19.24
C GLN A 659 17.80 -33.28 -19.43
N GLU A 660 17.00 -34.03 -20.19
CA GLU A 660 15.62 -33.62 -20.51
C GLU A 660 14.78 -33.31 -19.25
N VAL A 661 14.94 -34.12 -18.19
CA VAL A 661 14.23 -33.93 -16.91
C VAL A 661 14.66 -32.68 -16.13
N ASP A 662 15.84 -32.16 -16.43
CA ASP A 662 16.44 -31.00 -15.74
C ASP A 662 16.37 -29.73 -16.61
N MET A 663 15.74 -29.80 -17.79
CA MET A 663 15.58 -28.65 -18.67
C MET A 663 14.77 -27.55 -17.96
N PRO A 664 15.21 -26.28 -18.03
CA PRO A 664 14.45 -25.16 -17.46
C PRO A 664 13.11 -24.89 -18.18
N ALA A 665 12.95 -25.36 -19.42
CA ALA A 665 11.72 -25.20 -20.18
C ALA A 665 10.59 -26.10 -19.67
N SER A 666 9.33 -25.68 -19.85
CA SER A 666 8.19 -26.51 -19.45
C SER A 666 8.02 -27.72 -20.37
N ASN A 667 7.49 -28.82 -19.83
CA ASN A 667 7.21 -30.03 -20.61
C ASN A 667 6.25 -29.77 -21.78
N GLU A 668 5.29 -28.87 -21.60
CA GLU A 668 4.34 -28.43 -22.64
C GLU A 668 5.09 -27.73 -23.79
N GLU A 669 5.96 -26.78 -23.47
CA GLU A 669 6.75 -26.07 -24.49
C GLU A 669 7.73 -26.99 -25.22
N ILE A 670 8.34 -27.96 -24.53
CA ILE A 670 9.19 -28.99 -25.13
C ILE A 670 8.39 -29.87 -26.12
N ALA A 671 7.18 -30.28 -25.75
CA ALA A 671 6.30 -31.06 -26.61
C ALA A 671 5.90 -30.27 -27.86
N GLU A 672 5.47 -29.02 -27.69
CA GLU A 672 5.10 -28.13 -28.81
C GLU A 672 6.29 -27.86 -29.76
N ALA A 673 7.51 -27.75 -29.24
CA ALA A 673 8.70 -27.61 -30.08
C ALA A 673 8.94 -28.84 -30.96
N ARG A 674 8.73 -30.03 -30.42
CA ARG A 674 8.83 -31.30 -31.18
C ARG A 674 7.74 -31.42 -32.22
N GLU A 675 6.52 -30.99 -31.92
CA GLU A 675 5.40 -30.91 -32.89
C GLU A 675 5.71 -29.94 -34.03
N ASP A 676 6.40 -28.84 -33.75
CA ASP A 676 6.95 -27.93 -34.75
C ASP A 676 8.16 -28.52 -35.51
N GLY A 677 8.60 -29.75 -35.21
CA GLY A 677 9.69 -30.44 -35.92
C GLY A 677 11.10 -30.15 -35.41
N VAL A 678 11.24 -29.55 -34.22
CA VAL A 678 12.54 -29.30 -33.58
C VAL A 678 13.12 -30.60 -33.02
N THR A 679 14.38 -30.90 -33.33
CA THR A 679 15.11 -32.02 -32.71
C THR A 679 15.91 -31.51 -31.51
N ILE A 680 15.65 -32.03 -30.32
CA ILE A 680 16.29 -31.59 -29.07
C ILE A 680 17.33 -32.62 -28.61
N HIS A 681 18.56 -32.16 -28.38
CA HIS A 681 19.70 -32.97 -27.95
C HIS A 681 20.20 -32.52 -26.58
N CYS A 682 20.01 -33.39 -25.59
CA CYS A 682 20.35 -33.13 -24.19
C CYS A 682 21.77 -33.60 -23.82
N GLY A 683 22.39 -32.95 -22.82
CA GLY A 683 23.71 -33.30 -22.31
C GLY A 683 24.85 -32.96 -23.27
N TRP A 684 24.83 -31.80 -23.92
CA TRP A 684 25.83 -31.34 -24.88
C TRP A 684 26.14 -29.85 -24.71
N GLY A 685 27.43 -29.50 -24.61
CA GLY A 685 27.90 -28.11 -24.53
C GLY A 685 28.69 -27.68 -25.77
N PRO A 686 28.61 -26.41 -26.19
CA PRO A 686 29.34 -25.93 -27.36
C PRO A 686 30.86 -25.92 -27.08
N GLN A 687 31.66 -26.31 -28.07
CA GLN A 687 33.13 -26.34 -27.99
C GLN A 687 33.78 -25.34 -28.95
N GLU A 688 33.44 -25.37 -30.23
CA GLU A 688 33.95 -24.41 -31.23
C GLU A 688 32.99 -24.29 -32.42
N ILE A 689 33.09 -23.16 -33.14
CA ILE A 689 32.38 -22.94 -34.40
C ILE A 689 33.35 -23.21 -35.55
N ILE A 690 32.88 -23.94 -36.56
CA ILE A 690 33.60 -24.16 -37.81
C ILE A 690 33.08 -23.14 -38.82
N GLU A 691 33.99 -22.35 -39.39
CA GLU A 691 33.66 -21.36 -40.41
C GLU A 691 34.34 -21.67 -41.75
N THR A 692 33.66 -21.27 -42.83
CA THR A 692 34.19 -21.26 -44.18
C THR A 692 34.02 -19.84 -44.73
N ASN A 693 35.11 -19.19 -45.10
CA ASN A 693 35.12 -17.79 -45.57
C ASN A 693 34.45 -16.80 -44.60
N GLY A 694 34.66 -16.96 -43.29
CA GLY A 694 34.07 -16.10 -42.26
C GLY A 694 32.58 -16.34 -41.96
N LYS A 695 31.95 -17.32 -42.62
CA LYS A 695 30.55 -17.73 -42.37
C LYS A 695 30.51 -19.10 -41.67
N VAL A 696 29.59 -19.25 -40.73
CA VAL A 696 29.34 -20.54 -40.07
C VAL A 696 29.04 -21.65 -41.09
N SER A 697 29.68 -22.81 -40.91
CA SER A 697 29.40 -24.04 -41.67
C SER A 697 29.10 -25.26 -40.78
N ALA A 698 29.56 -25.26 -39.53
CA ALA A 698 29.19 -26.24 -38.51
C ALA A 698 29.47 -25.73 -37.09
N ILE A 699 28.94 -26.42 -36.09
CA ILE A 699 29.31 -26.25 -34.67
C ILE A 699 29.70 -27.61 -34.08
N VAL A 700 30.72 -27.61 -33.23
CA VAL A 700 31.19 -28.79 -32.49
C VAL A 700 30.65 -28.71 -31.07
N PHE A 701 30.04 -29.79 -30.60
CA PHE A 701 29.61 -29.97 -29.22
C PHE A 701 30.44 -31.05 -28.54
N LYS A 702 30.60 -30.93 -27.22
CA LYS A 702 31.20 -31.91 -26.33
C LYS A 702 30.20 -32.42 -25.30
N LYS A 703 30.34 -33.67 -24.86
CA LYS A 703 29.39 -34.29 -23.96
C LYS A 703 29.41 -33.60 -22.59
N CYS A 704 28.26 -33.12 -22.12
CA CYS A 704 28.08 -32.63 -20.76
C CYS A 704 27.74 -33.81 -19.84
N VAL A 705 28.55 -34.02 -18.80
CA VAL A 705 28.43 -35.14 -17.85
C VAL A 705 27.61 -34.72 -16.63
N SER A 706 27.79 -33.49 -16.17
CA SER A 706 27.00 -32.88 -15.09
C SER A 706 26.90 -31.38 -15.30
N VAL A 707 25.76 -30.78 -14.96
CA VAL A 707 25.54 -29.32 -15.07
C VAL A 707 25.83 -28.61 -13.76
N PHE A 708 25.43 -29.23 -12.65
CA PHE A 708 25.55 -28.68 -11.31
C PHE A 708 26.59 -29.49 -10.50
N ASN A 709 27.27 -28.81 -9.57
CA ASN A 709 28.09 -29.48 -8.56
C ASN A 709 27.22 -30.02 -7.41
N ASP A 710 27.85 -30.68 -6.43
CA ASP A 710 27.18 -31.26 -5.26
C ASP A 710 26.44 -30.22 -4.38
N GLU A 711 26.78 -28.94 -4.51
CA GLU A 711 26.09 -27.82 -3.82
C GLU A 711 24.91 -27.26 -4.63
N GLY A 712 24.61 -27.81 -5.80
CA GLY A 712 23.57 -27.33 -6.72
C GLY A 712 23.95 -26.05 -7.47
N LYS A 713 25.21 -25.62 -7.45
CA LYS A 713 25.70 -24.46 -8.22
C LYS A 713 26.02 -24.87 -9.64
N PHE A 714 25.71 -23.98 -10.59
CA PHE A 714 26.02 -24.17 -11.99
C PHE A 714 27.54 -24.29 -12.18
N ALA A 715 28.01 -25.46 -12.58
CA ALA A 715 29.41 -25.82 -12.73
C ALA A 715 29.53 -27.01 -13.69
N PRO A 716 29.32 -26.79 -15.00
CA PRO A 716 29.22 -27.89 -15.96
C PRO A 716 30.57 -28.61 -16.14
N VAL A 717 30.54 -29.94 -16.12
CA VAL A 717 31.68 -30.83 -16.37
C VAL A 717 31.49 -31.53 -17.70
N TYR A 718 32.55 -31.55 -18.51
CA TYR A 718 32.53 -32.08 -19.86
C TYR A 718 33.45 -33.28 -20.03
N ASP A 719 33.07 -34.22 -20.89
CA ASP A 719 33.98 -35.19 -21.48
C ASP A 719 34.48 -34.63 -22.82
N GLU A 720 35.73 -34.13 -22.79
CA GLU A 720 36.39 -33.53 -23.95
C GLU A 720 36.71 -34.55 -25.07
N ASN A 721 36.62 -35.86 -24.81
CA ASN A 721 36.88 -36.90 -25.81
C ASN A 721 35.65 -37.27 -26.64
N THR A 722 34.45 -36.96 -26.14
CA THR A 722 33.20 -37.28 -26.81
C THR A 722 32.62 -36.01 -27.45
N THR A 723 32.84 -35.87 -28.76
CA THR A 723 32.39 -34.71 -29.53
C THR A 723 31.44 -35.09 -30.66
N VAL A 724 30.58 -34.15 -31.06
CA VAL A 724 29.71 -34.26 -32.24
C VAL A 724 29.78 -32.97 -33.05
N THR A 725 29.95 -33.11 -34.36
CA THR A 725 29.96 -31.97 -35.29
C THR A 725 28.65 -31.91 -36.04
N VAL A 726 27.98 -30.76 -35.98
CA VAL A 726 26.66 -30.54 -36.56
C VAL A 726 26.76 -29.49 -37.65
N ALA A 727 26.52 -29.88 -38.90
CA ALA A 727 26.50 -28.96 -40.03
C ALA A 727 25.33 -27.97 -39.92
N CYS A 728 25.63 -26.68 -39.96
CA CYS A 728 24.64 -25.60 -39.80
C CYS A 728 25.09 -24.34 -40.54
N GLU A 729 24.13 -23.49 -40.89
CA GLU A 729 24.41 -22.19 -41.50
C GLU A 729 24.21 -21.04 -40.52
N ARG A 730 23.54 -21.31 -39.40
CA ARG A 730 23.23 -20.35 -38.33
C ARG A 730 23.30 -21.02 -36.97
N VAL A 731 23.82 -20.28 -35.99
CA VAL A 731 23.88 -20.68 -34.58
C VAL A 731 23.26 -19.59 -33.74
N ILE A 732 22.25 -19.95 -32.94
CA ILE A 732 21.53 -19.03 -32.05
C ILE A 732 21.81 -19.43 -30.61
N PHE A 733 22.45 -18.56 -29.83
CA PHE A 733 22.76 -18.80 -28.43
C PHE A 733 21.69 -18.23 -27.50
N ALA A 734 21.07 -19.11 -26.70
CA ALA A 734 20.05 -18.81 -25.69
C ALA A 734 20.56 -19.18 -24.28
N ILE A 735 21.79 -18.77 -23.95
CA ILE A 735 22.51 -19.21 -22.75
C ILE A 735 22.53 -18.19 -21.60
N GLY A 736 21.76 -17.10 -21.72
CA GLY A 736 21.67 -16.07 -20.68
C GLY A 736 21.25 -14.71 -21.23
N GLN A 737 20.82 -13.84 -20.33
CA GLN A 737 20.52 -12.44 -20.61
C GLN A 737 21.21 -11.55 -19.58
N ARG A 738 21.51 -10.31 -19.96
CA ARG A 738 22.15 -9.31 -19.11
C ARG A 738 21.56 -7.93 -19.35
N SER A 739 21.65 -7.09 -18.33
CA SER A 739 21.32 -5.67 -18.43
C SER A 739 22.40 -4.89 -19.19
N VAL A 740 21.99 -3.81 -19.84
CA VAL A 740 22.88 -2.91 -20.59
C VAL A 740 22.73 -1.51 -20.00
N TRP A 741 23.71 -1.10 -19.18
CA TRP A 741 23.67 0.18 -18.48
C TRP A 741 24.15 1.36 -19.34
N GLY A 742 25.13 1.14 -20.23
CA GLY A 742 25.74 2.21 -21.02
C GLY A 742 26.17 3.39 -20.12
N ASP A 743 25.84 4.60 -20.57
CA ASP A 743 26.09 5.86 -19.84
C ASP A 743 24.90 6.30 -18.97
N LEU A 744 23.88 5.44 -18.74
CA LEU A 744 22.64 5.78 -18.01
C LEU A 744 22.89 6.40 -16.64
N LEU A 745 23.82 5.82 -15.87
CA LEU A 745 24.16 6.21 -14.50
C LEU A 745 25.46 7.03 -14.42
N LYS A 746 25.93 7.58 -15.55
CA LYS A 746 27.18 8.33 -15.58
C LYS A 746 27.05 9.59 -14.74
N GLY A 747 27.89 9.69 -13.70
CA GLY A 747 27.88 10.80 -12.74
C GLY A 747 27.09 10.53 -11.47
N GLU A 748 26.42 9.37 -11.36
CA GLU A 748 25.68 8.94 -10.18
C GLU A 748 26.52 7.97 -9.34
N ASP A 749 26.48 8.09 -8.01
CA ASP A 749 27.17 7.17 -7.08
C ASP A 749 26.26 5.98 -6.69
N VAL A 750 25.81 5.24 -7.71
CA VAL A 750 24.98 4.04 -7.53
C VAL A 750 25.86 2.82 -7.27
N LYS A 751 25.56 2.08 -6.21
CA LYS A 751 26.29 0.87 -5.82
C LYS A 751 25.84 -0.37 -6.60
N PHE A 752 26.81 -1.24 -6.86
CA PHE A 752 26.63 -2.52 -7.55
C PHE A 752 27.32 -3.65 -6.78
N ASN A 753 26.72 -4.84 -6.81
CA ASN A 753 27.34 -6.08 -6.39
C ASN A 753 27.57 -6.98 -7.62
N GLY A 754 28.77 -6.90 -8.19
CA GLY A 754 29.06 -7.47 -9.50
C GLY A 754 28.22 -6.74 -10.58
N PRO A 755 27.50 -7.46 -11.47
CA PRO A 755 26.67 -6.84 -12.49
C PRO A 755 25.29 -6.36 -11.99
N ALA A 756 24.90 -6.71 -10.75
CA ALA A 756 23.59 -6.40 -10.19
C ALA A 756 23.61 -5.09 -9.39
N ILE A 757 22.60 -4.24 -9.58
CA ILE A 757 22.40 -3.02 -8.81
C ILE A 757 22.02 -3.35 -7.35
N GLU A 758 22.61 -2.65 -6.38
CA GLU A 758 22.27 -2.78 -4.97
C GLU A 758 21.08 -1.89 -4.62
N LEU A 759 20.00 -2.50 -4.12
CA LEU A 759 18.76 -1.79 -3.74
C LEU A 759 18.29 -2.21 -2.34
N ASN A 760 17.57 -1.31 -1.68
CA ASN A 760 16.74 -1.68 -0.52
C ASN A 760 15.67 -2.69 -0.97
N LYS A 761 15.59 -3.82 -0.26
CA LYS A 761 14.72 -4.97 -0.61
C LYS A 761 13.22 -4.69 -0.50
N VAL A 762 12.85 -3.61 0.18
CA VAL A 762 11.46 -3.23 0.49
C VAL A 762 11.04 -2.10 -0.44
N THR A 763 11.89 -1.09 -0.59
CA THR A 763 11.56 0.16 -1.26
C THR A 763 12.04 0.20 -2.70
N PHE A 764 12.97 -0.68 -3.08
CA PHE A 764 13.68 -0.66 -4.37
C PHE A 764 14.48 0.63 -4.64
N GLN A 765 14.78 1.39 -3.58
CA GLN A 765 15.64 2.57 -3.62
C GLN A 765 17.11 2.15 -3.72
N SER A 766 17.88 2.88 -4.52
CA SER A 766 19.33 2.69 -4.66
C SER A 766 20.11 3.44 -3.58
N SER A 767 21.45 3.50 -3.70
CA SER A 767 22.29 4.37 -2.85
C SER A 767 22.14 5.87 -3.16
N VAL A 768 21.51 6.22 -4.28
CA VAL A 768 21.12 7.59 -4.64
C VAL A 768 19.62 7.73 -4.41
N GLU A 769 19.23 8.71 -3.59
CA GLU A 769 17.89 8.75 -2.97
C GLU A 769 16.73 8.88 -3.97
N ASP A 770 16.93 9.60 -5.08
CA ASP A 770 15.92 9.78 -6.12
C ASP A 770 15.93 8.68 -7.20
N ILE A 771 16.85 7.71 -7.12
CA ILE A 771 16.97 6.61 -8.08
C ILE A 771 16.47 5.29 -7.47
N PHE A 772 15.46 4.73 -8.12
CA PHE A 772 14.85 3.43 -7.85
C PHE A 772 15.06 2.51 -9.04
N ALA A 773 15.06 1.18 -8.85
CA ALA A 773 15.14 0.25 -9.96
C ALA A 773 14.36 -1.05 -9.71
N GLY A 774 13.93 -1.74 -10.76
CA GLY A 774 13.17 -2.98 -10.59
C GLY A 774 12.84 -3.70 -11.89
N GLY A 775 12.26 -4.89 -11.74
CA GLY A 775 12.15 -5.87 -12.82
C GLY A 775 13.45 -6.66 -13.00
N ASP A 776 13.69 -7.14 -14.21
CA ASP A 776 14.81 -8.05 -14.48
C ASP A 776 16.19 -7.42 -14.21
N VAL A 777 16.31 -6.10 -14.27
CA VAL A 777 17.56 -5.39 -13.92
C VAL A 777 17.98 -5.61 -12.46
N TYR A 778 17.02 -5.88 -11.58
CA TYR A 778 17.25 -6.16 -10.16
C TYR A 778 17.35 -7.67 -9.89
N THR A 779 16.42 -8.47 -10.41
CA THR A 779 16.33 -9.90 -10.06
C THR A 779 17.06 -10.83 -11.02
N GLY A 780 17.60 -10.32 -12.13
CA GLY A 780 17.83 -11.13 -13.33
C GLY A 780 16.51 -11.53 -14.01
N PRO A 781 16.58 -12.21 -15.16
CA PRO A 781 15.40 -12.59 -15.95
C PRO A 781 14.41 -13.44 -15.16
N LYS A 782 13.18 -12.96 -15.01
CA LYS A 782 12.05 -13.68 -14.39
C LYS A 782 10.78 -13.59 -15.26
N PHE A 783 9.63 -13.96 -14.72
CA PHE A 783 8.36 -13.86 -15.43
C PHE A 783 7.75 -12.46 -15.30
N ALA A 784 6.91 -12.07 -16.27
CA ALA A 784 6.26 -10.75 -16.30
C ALA A 784 5.52 -10.42 -14.99
N ILE A 785 4.90 -11.41 -14.35
CA ILE A 785 4.18 -11.23 -13.08
C ILE A 785 5.10 -10.85 -11.91
N ASP A 786 6.37 -11.28 -11.92
CA ASP A 786 7.37 -10.87 -10.93
C ASP A 786 7.73 -9.38 -11.13
N ALA A 787 7.87 -8.94 -12.39
CA ALA A 787 8.13 -7.53 -12.75
C ALA A 787 6.93 -6.62 -12.41
N ILE A 788 5.70 -7.08 -12.63
CA ILE A 788 4.46 -6.39 -12.24
C ILE A 788 4.42 -6.16 -10.73
N ALA A 789 4.72 -7.20 -9.92
CA ALA A 789 4.75 -7.07 -8.47
C ALA A 789 5.75 -5.99 -8.02
N GLN A 790 6.95 -5.97 -8.60
CA GLN A 790 7.97 -4.97 -8.29
C GLN A 790 7.59 -3.56 -8.74
N GLY A 791 7.02 -3.39 -9.94
CA GLY A 791 6.57 -2.10 -10.44
C GLY A 791 5.50 -1.46 -9.54
N LYS A 792 4.60 -2.26 -8.97
CA LYS A 792 3.59 -1.77 -8.02
C LYS A 792 4.21 -1.27 -6.72
N ILE A 793 5.21 -1.98 -6.18
CA ILE A 793 5.94 -1.54 -4.99
C ILE A 793 6.72 -0.26 -5.30
N ALA A 794 7.38 -0.19 -6.45
CA ALA A 794 8.11 1.00 -6.88
C ALA A 794 7.20 2.24 -6.98
N ALA A 795 5.97 2.11 -7.48
CA ALA A 795 5.00 3.21 -7.54
C ALA A 795 4.74 3.84 -6.16
N GLU A 796 4.48 3.03 -5.12
CA GLU A 796 4.31 3.53 -3.75
C GLU A 796 5.61 4.12 -3.19
N SER A 797 6.78 3.56 -3.53
CA SER A 797 8.07 4.13 -3.11
C SER A 797 8.32 5.51 -3.72
N LEU A 798 8.04 5.68 -5.01
CA LEU A 798 8.19 6.95 -5.72
C LEU A 798 7.25 8.00 -5.14
N HIS A 799 5.99 7.64 -4.88
CA HIS A 799 5.02 8.50 -4.20
C HIS A 799 5.49 8.92 -2.80
N ARG A 800 5.95 7.96 -1.98
CA ARG A 800 6.47 8.26 -0.64
C ARG A 800 7.69 9.18 -0.71
N TYR A 801 8.60 8.96 -1.66
CA TYR A 801 9.80 9.77 -1.81
C TYR A 801 9.51 11.22 -2.18
N VAL A 802 8.74 11.49 -3.24
CA VAL A 802 8.49 12.86 -3.73
C VAL A 802 7.68 13.71 -2.75
N HIS A 803 6.96 13.09 -1.81
CA HIS A 803 6.23 13.79 -0.75
C HIS A 803 6.90 13.71 0.63
N HIS A 804 8.17 13.30 0.70
CA HIS A 804 8.92 13.20 1.96
C HIS A 804 8.23 12.32 3.02
N GLY A 805 7.52 11.30 2.56
CA GLY A 805 6.91 10.28 3.40
C GLY A 805 7.93 9.25 3.87
N HIS A 806 7.65 8.60 4.99
CA HIS A 806 8.42 7.45 5.41
C HIS A 806 8.37 6.32 4.40
N MET A 807 9.54 5.86 3.98
CA MET A 807 9.68 4.86 2.93
C MET A 807 9.22 3.44 3.35
N GLU A 808 9.31 3.12 4.64
CA GLU A 808 9.11 1.75 5.14
C GLU A 808 8.00 1.58 6.19
N THR A 809 7.82 2.56 7.08
CA THR A 809 6.87 2.47 8.19
C THR A 809 5.43 2.55 7.70
N GLY A 810 4.56 1.67 8.17
CA GLY A 810 3.13 1.67 7.83
C GLY A 810 2.81 1.01 6.48
N ARG A 811 3.84 0.59 5.75
CA ARG A 811 3.73 0.00 4.42
C ARG A 811 3.20 -1.43 4.47
N ASN A 812 2.32 -1.78 3.53
CA ASN A 812 1.95 -3.17 3.32
C ASN A 812 3.11 -3.92 2.66
N ARG A 813 3.66 -4.94 3.34
CA ARG A 813 4.76 -5.78 2.86
C ARG A 813 4.34 -6.81 1.81
N TRP A 814 3.03 -6.95 1.57
CA TRP A 814 2.43 -7.91 0.65
C TRP A 814 2.85 -9.36 0.92
N GLU A 815 3.08 -9.71 2.18
CA GLU A 815 3.44 -11.07 2.58
C GLU A 815 2.20 -11.91 2.86
N PHE A 816 2.07 -13.04 2.16
CA PHE A 816 0.97 -13.99 2.32
C PHE A 816 1.52 -15.39 2.54
N LYS A 817 1.22 -15.96 3.71
CA LYS A 817 1.55 -17.35 4.02
C LYS A 817 0.54 -18.28 3.33
N SER A 818 1.04 -19.31 2.64
CA SER A 818 0.20 -20.38 2.12
C SER A 818 -0.29 -21.26 3.28
N LEU A 819 -1.55 -21.69 3.23
CA LEU A 819 -2.02 -22.73 4.13
C LEU A 819 -1.31 -24.06 3.87
N ASP A 820 -1.27 -24.91 4.90
CA ASP A 820 -0.76 -26.28 4.79
C ASP A 820 -1.79 -27.15 4.07
N THR A 821 -1.51 -27.46 2.81
CA THR A 821 -2.38 -28.31 1.99
C THR A 821 -2.35 -29.78 2.40
N ASP A 822 -1.40 -30.17 3.25
CA ASP A 822 -1.33 -31.48 3.86
C ASP A 822 -1.99 -31.50 5.25
N ASP A 823 -2.69 -30.46 5.70
CA ASP A 823 -3.53 -30.47 6.92
C ASP A 823 -4.91 -29.86 6.65
N ILE A 824 -5.62 -30.41 5.65
CA ILE A 824 -7.00 -30.02 5.32
C ILE A 824 -7.93 -31.23 5.20
N LEU A 825 -9.22 -30.97 5.43
CA LEU A 825 -10.32 -31.86 5.10
C LEU A 825 -11.27 -31.19 4.11
N VAL A 826 -11.64 -31.93 3.05
CA VAL A 826 -12.64 -31.50 2.05
C VAL A 826 -13.71 -32.58 1.94
N GLU A 827 -14.87 -32.37 2.58
CA GLU A 827 -15.93 -33.38 2.67
C GLU A 827 -16.77 -33.51 1.40
N SER A 828 -17.10 -32.38 0.78
CA SER A 828 -17.95 -32.30 -0.41
C SER A 828 -17.46 -31.21 -1.36
N TYR A 829 -17.34 -31.56 -2.64
CA TYR A 829 -16.89 -30.66 -3.70
C TYR A 829 -17.39 -31.14 -5.07
N ASP A 830 -17.42 -30.24 -6.05
CA ASP A 830 -17.80 -30.55 -7.43
C ASP A 830 -16.72 -31.43 -8.11
N ARG A 831 -17.09 -32.62 -8.58
CA ARG A 831 -16.19 -33.58 -9.26
C ARG A 831 -16.27 -33.53 -10.79
N GLY A 832 -16.92 -32.52 -11.36
CA GLY A 832 -16.95 -32.30 -12.80
C GLY A 832 -15.53 -32.15 -13.38
N PRO A 833 -15.29 -32.52 -14.65
CA PRO A 833 -13.96 -32.53 -15.25
C PRO A 833 -13.39 -31.12 -15.42
N LYS A 834 -12.05 -31.01 -15.49
CA LYS A 834 -11.37 -29.73 -15.73
C LYS A 834 -11.79 -29.21 -17.11
N GLN A 835 -12.16 -27.93 -17.17
CA GLN A 835 -12.45 -27.28 -18.45
C GLN A 835 -11.15 -26.80 -19.07
N VAL A 836 -10.91 -27.24 -20.30
CA VAL A 836 -9.72 -26.89 -21.09
C VAL A 836 -10.09 -26.00 -22.26
N GLU A 837 -9.13 -25.18 -22.68
CA GLU A 837 -9.25 -24.30 -23.83
C GLU A 837 -9.32 -25.12 -25.13
N GLY A 838 -10.05 -24.57 -26.10
CA GLY A 838 -10.17 -25.19 -27.43
C GLY A 838 -9.10 -24.66 -28.39
N ILE A 839 -8.86 -25.38 -29.49
CA ILE A 839 -8.01 -24.90 -30.58
C ILE A 839 -8.89 -24.45 -31.75
N ASN A 840 -8.63 -23.26 -32.28
CA ASN A 840 -9.25 -22.74 -33.49
C ASN A 840 -8.52 -23.26 -34.72
N SER A 841 -8.97 -24.40 -35.26
CA SER A 841 -8.37 -25.01 -36.46
C SER A 841 -8.47 -24.16 -37.73
N LYS A 842 -9.25 -23.07 -37.73
CA LYS A 842 -9.33 -22.12 -38.85
C LYS A 842 -8.15 -21.17 -38.91
N VAL A 843 -7.39 -21.01 -37.82
CA VAL A 843 -6.16 -20.23 -37.80
C VAL A 843 -5.07 -21.09 -38.45
N THR A 844 -4.79 -20.80 -39.73
CA THR A 844 -3.76 -21.50 -40.52
C THR A 844 -2.41 -20.79 -40.49
N ASP A 845 -2.39 -19.53 -40.05
CA ASP A 845 -1.17 -18.76 -39.86
C ASP A 845 -0.42 -19.29 -38.62
N LYS A 846 0.76 -19.84 -38.85
CA LYS A 846 1.61 -20.42 -37.81
C LYS A 846 2.14 -19.36 -36.82
N PHE A 847 1.99 -18.07 -37.10
CA PHE A 847 2.43 -16.99 -36.21
C PHE A 847 1.30 -16.35 -35.41
N LYS A 848 0.08 -16.88 -35.51
CA LYS A 848 -1.08 -16.44 -34.72
C LYS A 848 -1.39 -17.43 -33.60
N ASP A 849 -1.86 -16.88 -32.48
CA ASP A 849 -2.40 -17.68 -31.39
C ASP A 849 -3.70 -18.35 -31.87
N ASN A 850 -3.77 -19.67 -31.74
CA ASN A 850 -4.93 -20.46 -32.11
C ASN A 850 -5.72 -20.96 -30.89
N VAL A 851 -5.34 -20.57 -29.67
CA VAL A 851 -6.01 -20.97 -28.43
C VAL A 851 -7.26 -20.12 -28.21
N LEU A 852 -8.41 -20.79 -28.15
CA LEU A 852 -9.70 -20.20 -27.83
C LEU A 852 -9.86 -20.03 -26.33
N ALA A 853 -10.27 -18.84 -25.90
CA ALA A 853 -10.74 -18.65 -24.53
C ALA A 853 -11.92 -19.58 -24.21
N LEU A 854 -12.04 -19.97 -22.94
CA LEU A 854 -13.19 -20.74 -22.45
C LEU A 854 -14.52 -20.06 -22.84
N THR A 855 -15.53 -20.85 -23.16
CA THR A 855 -16.90 -20.35 -23.30
C THR A 855 -17.50 -19.99 -21.94
N GLU A 856 -18.54 -19.16 -21.92
CA GLU A 856 -19.24 -18.84 -20.67
C GLU A 856 -19.78 -20.10 -19.94
N GLU A 857 -20.22 -21.11 -20.69
CA GLU A 857 -20.66 -22.39 -20.10
C GLU A 857 -19.50 -23.11 -19.41
N GLN A 858 -18.33 -23.15 -20.06
CA GLN A 858 -17.12 -23.70 -19.45
C GLN A 858 -16.68 -22.89 -18.23
N ILE A 859 -16.78 -21.56 -18.27
CA ILE A 859 -16.47 -20.71 -17.10
C ILE A 859 -17.36 -21.05 -15.91
N LYS A 860 -18.67 -21.24 -16.12
CA LYS A 860 -19.58 -21.63 -15.04
C LYS A 860 -19.20 -22.98 -14.41
N LYS A 861 -18.82 -23.97 -15.23
CA LYS A 861 -18.35 -25.29 -14.77
C LYS A 861 -16.98 -25.24 -14.10
N GLU A 862 -16.06 -24.45 -14.61
CA GLU A 862 -14.70 -24.39 -14.06
C GLU A 862 -14.65 -23.59 -12.76
N THR A 863 -15.44 -22.53 -12.65
CA THR A 863 -15.48 -21.71 -11.43
C THR A 863 -16.19 -22.43 -10.28
N SER A 864 -17.14 -23.34 -10.53
CA SER A 864 -17.78 -24.17 -9.49
C SER A 864 -16.81 -25.18 -8.85
N ARG A 865 -15.68 -25.46 -9.50
CA ARG A 865 -14.63 -26.36 -8.99
C ARG A 865 -13.82 -25.77 -7.84
N CYS A 866 -13.90 -24.46 -7.57
CA CYS A 866 -13.09 -23.81 -6.54
C CYS A 866 -13.45 -24.29 -5.12
N LEU A 867 -12.46 -24.73 -4.34
CA LEU A 867 -12.67 -25.27 -2.99
C LEU A 867 -12.92 -24.23 -1.89
N GLY A 868 -12.75 -22.93 -2.17
CA GLY A 868 -12.97 -21.93 -1.12
C GLY A 868 -11.90 -21.95 -0.01
N CYS A 869 -10.61 -22.04 -0.37
CA CYS A 869 -9.52 -22.34 0.55
C CYS A 869 -9.35 -21.38 1.75
N GLY A 870 -9.42 -20.06 1.51
CA GLY A 870 -9.23 -19.03 2.54
C GLY A 870 -10.52 -18.34 2.98
N ALA A 871 -10.47 -17.72 4.16
CA ALA A 871 -11.46 -16.76 4.65
C ALA A 871 -10.77 -15.59 5.35
N THR A 872 -11.47 -14.47 5.45
CA THR A 872 -11.08 -13.38 6.35
C THR A 872 -11.51 -13.71 7.78
N ILE A 873 -10.65 -13.43 8.75
CA ILE A 873 -10.88 -13.62 10.18
C ILE A 873 -10.84 -12.24 10.85
N VAL A 874 -11.76 -12.01 11.80
CA VAL A 874 -11.80 -10.78 12.60
C VAL A 874 -11.45 -11.09 14.05
N ASP A 875 -10.49 -10.36 14.57
CA ASP A 875 -10.23 -10.24 16.00
C ASP A 875 -11.13 -9.15 16.60
N ALA A 876 -12.24 -9.56 17.19
CA ALA A 876 -13.19 -8.68 17.88
C ALA A 876 -12.52 -7.86 19.01
N ASN A 877 -11.47 -8.39 19.65
CA ASN A 877 -10.78 -7.69 20.73
C ASN A 877 -9.91 -6.54 20.21
N LYS A 878 -9.47 -6.60 18.94
CA LYS A 878 -8.69 -5.54 18.29
C LYS A 878 -9.54 -4.57 17.47
N CYS A 879 -10.73 -5.00 17.03
CA CYS A 879 -11.63 -4.18 16.21
C CYS A 879 -12.00 -2.86 16.91
N ILE A 880 -11.98 -1.76 16.17
CA ILE A 880 -12.39 -0.43 16.64
C ILE A 880 -13.75 0.01 16.07
N GLY A 881 -14.39 -0.83 15.25
CA GLY A 881 -15.74 -0.59 14.75
C GLY A 881 -15.88 0.53 13.73
N CYS A 882 -14.85 0.81 12.92
CA CYS A 882 -14.89 1.90 11.94
C CYS A 882 -15.68 1.59 10.66
N GLY A 883 -15.95 0.32 10.33
CA GLY A 883 -16.72 -0.06 9.13
C GLY A 883 -15.97 0.00 7.80
N ILE A 884 -14.73 0.51 7.73
CA ILE A 884 -13.97 0.56 6.47
C ILE A 884 -13.83 -0.82 5.80
N CYS A 885 -13.62 -1.87 6.59
CA CYS A 885 -13.51 -3.22 6.05
C CYS A 885 -14.80 -3.72 5.34
N THR A 886 -15.98 -3.23 5.73
CA THR A 886 -17.25 -3.61 5.11
C THR A 886 -17.47 -2.87 3.80
N THR A 887 -17.03 -1.62 3.70
CA THR A 887 -17.12 -0.84 2.45
C THR A 887 -16.24 -1.37 1.34
N LYS A 888 -15.20 -2.14 1.67
CA LYS A 888 -14.30 -2.79 0.69
C LYS A 888 -14.70 -4.23 0.34
N CYS A 889 -15.83 -4.74 0.83
CA CYS A 889 -16.28 -6.10 0.59
C CYS A 889 -17.39 -6.17 -0.47
N ASP A 890 -17.04 -6.57 -1.70
CA ASP A 890 -17.99 -6.73 -2.81
C ASP A 890 -18.82 -8.04 -2.76
N PHE A 891 -18.74 -8.78 -1.65
CA PHE A 891 -19.35 -10.10 -1.47
C PHE A 891 -20.36 -10.14 -0.32
N ASP A 892 -20.63 -9.00 0.34
CA ASP A 892 -21.48 -8.93 1.54
C ASP A 892 -21.07 -9.93 2.64
N ALA A 893 -19.76 -10.22 2.72
CA ALA A 893 -19.23 -11.25 3.60
C ALA A 893 -18.80 -10.73 4.97
N ILE A 894 -18.78 -9.41 5.17
CA ILE A 894 -18.38 -8.79 6.44
C ILE A 894 -19.30 -7.62 6.76
N LYS A 895 -19.84 -7.60 7.98
CA LYS A 895 -20.84 -6.63 8.46
C LYS A 895 -20.45 -6.11 9.83
N LEU A 896 -20.95 -4.93 10.19
CA LEU A 896 -20.84 -4.42 11.55
C LEU A 896 -22.07 -4.86 12.36
N HIS A 897 -21.86 -5.22 13.62
CA HIS A 897 -22.93 -5.43 14.61
C HIS A 897 -22.65 -4.60 15.85
N ARG A 898 -23.70 -4.11 16.50
CA ARG A 898 -23.65 -3.20 17.66
C ARG A 898 -23.39 -3.96 18.97
N ASP A 899 -22.26 -4.65 19.05
CA ASP A 899 -21.92 -5.55 20.16
C ASP A 899 -21.58 -4.84 21.48
N HIS A 900 -21.19 -3.56 21.41
CA HIS A 900 -20.70 -2.77 22.55
C HIS A 900 -21.48 -1.46 22.72
N PRO A 901 -22.81 -1.51 22.95
CA PRO A 901 -23.63 -0.31 23.07
C PRO A 901 -23.13 0.68 24.14
N GLU A 902 -22.43 0.20 25.17
CA GLU A 902 -21.80 1.01 26.21
C GLU A 902 -20.69 1.93 25.69
N CYS A 903 -20.11 1.65 24.51
CA CYS A 903 -19.09 2.51 23.91
C CYS A 903 -19.65 3.84 23.43
N SER A 904 -20.96 3.99 23.30
CA SER A 904 -21.57 5.26 22.87
C SER A 904 -21.81 6.23 24.03
N THR A 905 -21.52 5.82 25.27
CA THR A 905 -21.65 6.69 26.45
C THR A 905 -20.44 7.63 26.57
N MET A 906 -20.65 8.92 26.26
CA MET A 906 -19.61 9.95 26.31
C MET A 906 -19.66 10.74 27.62
N THR A 907 -18.49 11.12 28.15
CA THR A 907 -18.37 11.85 29.43
C THR A 907 -17.65 13.18 29.19
N VAL A 908 -18.07 14.24 29.87
CA VAL A 908 -17.32 15.51 29.82
C VAL A 908 -15.96 15.36 30.49
N ALA A 909 -14.91 15.97 29.93
CA ALA A 909 -13.53 15.78 30.39
C ALA A 909 -13.29 16.17 31.85
N GLU A 910 -14.06 17.13 32.38
CA GLU A 910 -14.05 17.53 33.79
C GLU A 910 -14.48 16.38 34.72
N ASP A 911 -15.34 15.49 34.22
CA ASP A 911 -15.91 14.36 34.95
C ASP A 911 -15.21 13.03 34.65
N LYS A 912 -14.13 13.01 33.85
CA LYS A 912 -13.43 11.78 33.43
C LYS A 912 -13.10 10.82 34.58
N PHE A 913 -12.65 11.35 35.72
CA PHE A 913 -12.30 10.52 36.88
C PHE A 913 -13.51 9.88 37.57
N LYS A 914 -14.72 10.45 37.43
CA LYS A 914 -15.96 9.83 37.90
C LYS A 914 -16.26 8.52 37.16
N ALA A 915 -15.83 8.40 35.90
CA ALA A 915 -15.95 7.17 35.11
C ALA A 915 -14.73 6.24 35.24
N ILE A 916 -13.50 6.79 35.22
CA ILE A 916 -12.25 6.02 35.28
C ILE A 916 -12.07 5.30 36.63
N ILE A 917 -12.32 5.98 37.76
CA ILE A 917 -12.06 5.40 39.09
C ILE A 917 -12.90 4.13 39.35
N PRO A 918 -14.24 4.13 39.15
CA PRO A 918 -15.04 2.92 39.34
C PRO A 918 -14.61 1.76 38.45
N TYR A 919 -14.30 2.04 37.18
CA TYR A 919 -13.85 1.02 36.24
C TYR A 919 -12.49 0.43 36.66
N GLN A 920 -11.54 1.28 37.07
CA GLN A 920 -10.24 0.81 37.53
C GLN A 920 -10.35 -0.05 38.80
N LEU A 921 -11.26 0.28 39.73
CA LEU A 921 -11.53 -0.57 40.91
C LEU A 921 -12.09 -1.94 40.50
N LYS A 922 -13.02 -1.97 39.54
CA LYS A 922 -13.56 -3.22 38.96
C LYS A 922 -12.45 -4.06 38.32
N ARG A 923 -11.56 -3.43 37.56
CA ARG A 923 -10.40 -4.06 36.92
C ARG A 923 -9.42 -4.63 37.94
N VAL A 924 -9.06 -3.90 38.98
CA VAL A 924 -8.19 -4.40 40.06
C VAL A 924 -8.79 -5.63 40.73
N LYS A 925 -10.10 -5.61 41.01
CA LYS A 925 -10.83 -6.78 41.53
C LYS A 925 -10.71 -7.98 40.59
N ASN A 926 -10.92 -7.79 39.28
CA ASN A 926 -10.81 -8.86 38.28
C ASN A 926 -9.40 -9.46 38.21
N ILE A 927 -8.36 -8.62 38.25
CA ILE A 927 -6.95 -9.07 38.27
C ILE A 927 -6.68 -9.94 39.50
N ILE A 928 -7.17 -9.54 40.68
CA ILE A 928 -7.00 -10.31 41.92
C ILE A 928 -7.76 -11.64 41.85
N LEU A 929 -8.99 -11.64 41.32
CA LEU A 929 -9.79 -12.86 41.19
C LEU A 929 -9.19 -13.86 40.21
N LYS A 930 -8.70 -13.41 39.04
CA LYS A 930 -8.07 -14.28 38.04
C LYS A 930 -6.85 -15.00 38.61
N LYS A 931 -6.00 -14.29 39.37
CA LYS A 931 -4.85 -14.88 40.07
C LYS A 931 -5.21 -15.99 41.07
N LYS A 932 -6.41 -15.94 41.68
CA LYS A 932 -6.87 -16.97 42.63
C LYS A 932 -7.36 -18.25 41.95
N VAL A 933 -7.59 -18.22 40.64
CA VAL A 933 -8.06 -19.39 39.86
C VAL A 933 -6.88 -20.12 39.19
N GLU A 934 -5.77 -19.41 38.95
CA GLU A 934 -4.53 -19.94 38.36
C GLU A 934 -3.55 -20.51 39.40
N HIS A 935 -3.85 -20.37 40.71
CA HIS A 935 -3.16 -20.96 41.85
C HIS A 935 -4.10 -21.90 42.59
#